data_AF-A0A7V4CHG9-F1
#
_entry.id   AF-A0A7V4CHG9-F1
#
_cell.length_a   1.000
_cell.length_b   1.000
_cell.length_c   1.000
_cell.angle_alpha   90.00
_cell.angle_beta   90.00
_cell.angle_gamma   90.00
#
_symmetry.space_group_name_H-M   'P 1'
#
loop_
_entity.id
_entity.type
_entity.pdbx_description
1 polymer ?
#
loop_
_entity_poly.entity_id
_entity_poly.type
_entity_poly.pdbx_seq_one_letter_code
_entity_poly.pdbx_strand_id
1 'polypeptide(L)'
;MVNELHYLHIQYPQITKVYTIGYTQKFNLPILAIRITSNPDVEEQDKPSILFDGIHHASEILGCEMCLYLANKLCQNYYCDTLIKSFVDNLDIWIVPMVNPDGHYITELGLDSIWRKNLRDNNNNGRIDLDYDGVDLNRNYDFLFERGGSNEPSNRYYRGPYPFSEPEVRAIRDLALKKKFILNVSFHSDKDPHMGERIYYPWRWGNSFSPDHQHIKAVCDTFALNIINDANNGTYLSIYGNAQEGGLERNYLYYTFGTFAFTCEMWRGYYPPEERVDTICERVFTGVQYLLKRILQSHLAIKVVELNTNKPLKAEVRVLEAYAPPETILPRYTDPILGRARRILKPGIYTIEILKEGYYSKRFSIEISPFNIKDTTIYLERMPGWIKKTDVPSLIKVKSGGALCALEDKIYALIGNNTNDLFCYDIDSDSWEKISEVPEGVSKKNVKKGASICTDGRYLYIIKGNNTRDFFRYDPINNSWREYEINFSKGIRGSSMAFDGDSFIYIICGSNNNEWQRFNIYTEKFEICNPPTLPAERWRTGSWIVYAESSIYALRVGGKTNEFYEIKNGEVIRKEDMPLIGSSGKPKKAKEGSAGTYDYNNKLIYALKGNNTLEFFFYNPATNQWKLLEDVGVPYGVPQKKVRGGGALTYSNFAQGLFAFIGNNTNEFWLYLPYSTFTLNLKNQNLITKKEYKILPLKEKERKEFNIVGRRIVFQHLKSGVYFSPSGKKVIIKLPN
;
A
#
# COMPACT_ATOMS: atom_id res chain seq x y z
N MET A 1 30.95 18.45 21.35
CA MET A 1 29.78 17.78 20.71
C MET A 1 28.52 17.76 21.59
N VAL A 2 28.34 16.85 22.57
CA VAL A 2 27.03 16.70 23.30
C VAL A 2 26.53 18.00 23.92
N ASN A 3 27.39 18.68 24.69
CA ASN A 3 27.06 19.96 25.32
C ASN A 3 26.68 21.03 24.30
N GLU A 4 27.29 21.02 23.11
CA GLU A 4 27.05 22.00 22.06
C GLU A 4 25.69 21.79 21.39
N LEU A 5 25.30 20.55 21.11
CA LEU A 5 23.96 20.25 20.59
C LEU A 5 22.86 20.67 21.59
N HIS A 6 23.06 20.39 22.88
CA HIS A 6 22.13 20.83 23.91
C HIS A 6 22.14 22.34 24.10
N TYR A 7 23.30 23.00 24.00
CA TYR A 7 23.39 24.45 24.03
C TYR A 7 22.62 25.09 22.87
N LEU A 8 22.81 24.61 21.64
CA LEU A 8 22.04 25.07 20.48
C LEU A 8 20.54 24.87 20.69
N HIS A 9 20.13 23.74 21.27
CA HIS A 9 18.72 23.50 21.57
C HIS A 9 18.15 24.46 22.62
N ILE A 10 18.91 24.75 23.68
CA ILE A 10 18.50 25.71 24.72
C ILE A 10 18.40 27.13 24.15
N GLN A 11 19.32 27.53 23.28
CA GLN A 11 19.32 28.87 22.68
C GLN A 11 18.26 29.04 21.56
N TYR A 12 17.97 27.97 20.82
CA TYR A 12 17.08 28.00 19.66
C TYR A 12 15.98 26.91 19.71
N PRO A 13 15.22 26.78 20.81
CA PRO A 13 14.26 25.70 21.00
C PRO A 13 13.12 25.71 19.97
N GLN A 14 12.77 26.87 19.45
CA GLN A 14 11.72 27.06 18.45
C GLN A 14 12.05 26.48 17.06
N ILE A 15 13.33 26.23 16.78
CA ILE A 15 13.78 25.67 15.48
C ILE A 15 14.59 24.39 15.60
N THR A 16 14.88 23.92 16.82
CA THR A 16 15.73 22.75 17.01
C THR A 16 15.14 21.74 17.98
N LYS A 17 15.52 20.47 17.80
CA LYS A 17 15.29 19.41 18.78
C LYS A 17 16.37 18.34 18.68
N VAL A 18 16.90 17.93 19.83
CA VAL A 18 17.90 16.85 19.91
C VAL A 18 17.19 15.52 20.13
N TYR A 19 17.59 14.52 19.35
CA TYR A 19 17.07 13.16 19.42
C TYR A 19 18.21 12.18 19.66
N THR A 20 17.97 11.18 20.51
CA THR A 20 18.75 9.96 20.49
C THR A 20 18.14 9.02 19.46
N ILE A 21 18.91 8.69 18.41
CA ILE A 21 18.45 7.84 17.30
C ILE A 21 18.87 6.38 17.44
N GLY A 22 19.76 6.09 18.40
CA GLY A 22 20.25 4.76 18.71
C GLY A 22 21.30 4.81 19.82
N TYR A 23 21.84 3.65 20.15
CA TYR A 23 22.94 3.51 21.11
C TYR A 23 24.02 2.61 20.51
N THR A 24 25.28 2.90 20.82
CA THR A 24 26.42 2.09 20.39
C THR A 24 26.50 0.75 21.13
N GLN A 25 27.24 -0.20 20.58
CA GLN A 25 27.29 -1.56 21.13
C GLN A 25 28.13 -1.68 22.42
N LYS A 26 29.32 -1.08 22.47
CA LYS A 26 30.31 -1.36 23.53
C LYS A 26 30.06 -0.53 24.78
N PHE A 27 29.90 0.78 24.62
CA PHE A 27 29.75 1.70 25.74
C PHE A 27 28.30 2.16 25.97
N ASN A 28 27.37 1.74 25.11
CA ASN A 28 25.97 2.18 25.16
C ASN A 28 25.85 3.71 25.13
N LEU A 29 26.68 4.36 24.31
CA LEU A 29 26.66 5.81 24.13
C LEU A 29 25.50 6.20 23.21
N PRO A 30 24.80 7.31 23.49
CA PRO A 30 23.72 7.77 22.64
C PRO A 30 24.28 8.29 21.30
N ILE A 31 23.68 7.84 20.21
CA ILE A 31 23.91 8.40 18.87
C ILE A 31 22.91 9.55 18.73
N LEU A 32 23.42 10.78 18.70
CA LEU A 32 22.61 11.99 18.73
C LEU A 32 22.40 12.57 17.33
N ALA A 33 21.18 13.02 17.08
CA ALA A 33 20.82 13.83 15.94
C ALA A 33 20.22 15.17 16.41
N ILE A 34 20.62 16.28 15.81
CA ILE A 34 19.89 17.55 15.94
C ILE A 34 19.02 17.74 14.70
N ARG A 35 17.72 17.89 14.93
CA ARG A 35 16.72 18.26 13.92
C ARG A 35 16.58 19.77 13.91
N ILE A 36 16.67 20.40 12.74
CA ILE A 36 16.52 21.84 12.54
C ILE A 36 15.40 22.11 11.52
N THR A 37 14.31 22.75 11.95
CA THR A 37 13.15 23.11 11.13
C THR A 37 12.25 24.10 11.87
N SER A 38 11.33 24.83 11.20
CA SER A 38 10.48 25.83 11.87
C SER A 38 9.54 25.32 12.95
N ASN A 39 9.18 24.03 12.96
CA ASN A 39 8.31 23.43 13.99
C ASN A 39 8.90 22.09 14.47
N PRO A 40 9.96 22.10 15.27
CA PRO A 40 10.74 20.90 15.60
C PRO A 40 9.97 19.91 16.50
N ASP A 41 8.93 20.36 17.20
CA ASP A 41 8.08 19.52 18.06
C ASP A 41 6.96 18.79 17.32
N VAL A 42 6.65 19.20 16.09
CA VAL A 42 5.59 18.58 15.28
C VAL A 42 6.24 17.84 14.10
N GLU A 43 5.67 16.69 13.75
CA GLU A 43 6.05 15.99 12.54
C GLU A 43 5.33 16.64 11.34
N GLU A 44 5.98 17.62 10.72
CA GLU A 44 5.51 18.27 9.49
C GLU A 44 5.74 17.33 8.29
N GLN A 45 4.75 16.48 8.03
CA GLN A 45 4.92 15.35 7.11
C GLN A 45 5.24 15.76 5.65
N ASP A 46 4.88 16.98 5.21
CA ASP A 46 5.04 17.40 3.80
C ASP A 46 6.24 18.34 3.54
N LYS A 47 7.28 18.30 4.37
CA LYS A 47 8.57 18.98 4.10
C LYS A 47 9.61 18.00 3.52
N PRO A 48 10.46 18.41 2.57
CA PRO A 48 11.61 17.60 2.15
C PRO A 48 12.60 17.44 3.32
N SER A 49 12.91 16.20 3.70
CA SER A 49 13.92 15.91 4.72
C SER A 49 15.32 15.76 4.12
N ILE A 50 16.34 16.25 4.81
CA ILE A 50 17.76 16.18 4.42
C ILE A 50 18.59 15.61 5.57
N LEU A 51 19.57 14.77 5.25
CA LEU A 51 20.49 14.18 6.24
C LEU A 51 21.93 14.68 6.03
N PHE A 52 22.55 15.12 7.10
CA PHE A 52 24.00 15.32 7.19
C PHE A 52 24.53 14.44 8.31
N ASP A 53 25.67 13.80 8.10
CA ASP A 53 26.26 12.93 9.09
C ASP A 53 27.79 12.92 9.00
N GLY A 54 28.42 12.52 10.09
CA GLY A 54 29.88 12.46 10.21
C GLY A 54 30.33 11.33 11.13
N ILE A 55 31.62 11.01 11.04
CA ILE A 55 32.28 9.96 11.83
C ILE A 55 31.55 8.60 11.71
N HIS A 56 31.34 8.11 10.49
CA HIS A 56 31.21 6.66 10.29
C HIS A 56 32.53 5.96 10.57
N HIS A 57 33.64 6.61 10.19
CA HIS A 57 34.98 6.18 10.55
C HIS A 57 35.49 7.01 11.73
N ALA A 58 35.96 6.32 12.76
CA ALA A 58 36.34 6.89 14.04
C ALA A 58 37.42 8.00 13.98
N SER A 59 38.36 7.90 13.04
CA SER A 59 39.48 8.84 12.87
C SER A 59 39.18 10.07 12.00
N GLU A 60 37.97 10.20 11.46
CA GLU A 60 37.64 11.26 10.49
C GLU A 60 36.93 12.43 11.17
N ILE A 61 37.61 13.02 12.16
CA ILE A 61 37.05 13.98 13.13
C ILE A 61 36.46 15.22 12.47
N LEU A 62 37.04 15.67 11.36
CA LEU A 62 36.58 16.85 10.61
C LEU A 62 35.11 16.74 10.20
N GLY A 63 34.57 15.54 10.01
CA GLY A 63 33.15 15.34 9.74
C GLY A 63 32.25 15.77 10.90
N CYS A 64 32.65 15.53 12.15
CA CYS A 64 31.92 16.00 13.33
C CYS A 64 31.97 17.53 13.42
N GLU A 65 33.14 18.13 13.21
CA GLU A 65 33.32 19.59 13.23
C GLU A 65 32.44 20.26 12.16
N MET A 66 32.37 19.70 10.95
CA MET A 66 31.48 20.20 9.90
C MET A 66 30.00 20.11 10.29
N CYS A 67 29.57 19.00 10.90
CA CYS A 67 28.19 18.85 11.38
C CYS A 67 27.84 19.89 12.45
N LEU A 68 28.74 20.13 13.41
CA LEU A 68 28.55 21.12 14.47
C LEU A 68 28.55 22.55 13.91
N TYR A 69 29.50 22.86 13.02
CA TYR A 69 29.57 24.12 12.29
C TYR A 69 28.27 24.40 11.52
N LEU A 70 27.76 23.40 10.79
CA LEU A 70 26.50 23.50 10.05
C LEU A 70 25.32 23.79 10.98
N ALA A 71 25.17 23.03 12.06
CA ALA A 71 24.10 23.22 13.03
C ALA A 71 24.15 24.63 13.64
N ASN A 72 25.34 25.08 14.04
CA ASN A 72 25.57 26.39 14.60
C ASN A 72 25.25 27.51 13.59
N LYS A 73 25.73 27.43 12.34
CA LYS A 73 25.45 28.44 11.30
C LYS A 73 23.98 28.55 10.95
N LEU A 74 23.25 27.44 10.90
CA LEU A 74 21.81 27.45 10.65
C LEU A 74 21.06 28.13 11.81
N CYS A 75 21.44 27.85 13.06
CA CYS A 75 20.79 28.41 14.24
C CYS A 75 21.10 29.90 14.43
N GLN A 76 22.38 30.28 14.43
CA GLN A 76 22.82 31.65 14.70
C GLN A 76 22.28 32.64 13.67
N ASN A 77 22.16 32.24 12.41
CA ASN A 77 21.74 33.12 11.33
C ASN A 77 20.23 33.07 11.02
N TYR A 78 19.45 32.22 11.68
CA TYR A 78 18.03 32.03 11.39
C TYR A 78 17.22 33.33 11.41
N TYR A 79 17.54 34.25 12.32
CA TYR A 79 16.80 35.49 12.52
C TYR A 79 17.32 36.68 11.70
N CYS A 80 18.52 36.59 11.13
CA CYS A 80 19.18 37.72 10.46
C CYS A 80 19.55 37.45 9.00
N ASP A 81 19.55 36.19 8.56
CA ASP A 81 19.81 35.81 7.17
C ASP A 81 18.55 35.20 6.54
N THR A 82 17.99 35.88 5.53
CA THR A 82 16.78 35.46 4.84
C THR A 82 16.93 34.14 4.10
N LEU A 83 18.13 33.81 3.60
CA LEU A 83 18.40 32.55 2.92
C LEU A 83 18.41 31.40 3.92
N ILE A 84 19.12 31.55 5.04
CA ILE A 84 19.15 30.55 6.12
C ILE A 84 17.74 30.35 6.70
N LYS A 85 17.01 31.44 6.94
CA LYS A 85 15.61 31.38 7.34
C LYS A 85 14.77 30.55 6.37
N SER A 86 14.93 30.76 5.07
CA SER A 86 14.19 29.99 4.05
C SER A 86 14.50 28.49 4.10
N PHE A 87 15.73 28.09 4.42
CA PHE A 87 16.10 26.69 4.60
C PHE A 87 15.39 26.08 5.80
N VAL A 88 15.48 26.70 6.97
CA VAL A 88 14.88 26.19 8.21
C VAL A 88 13.35 26.16 8.12
N ASP A 89 12.73 27.16 7.47
CA ASP A 89 11.28 27.24 7.35
C ASP A 89 10.69 26.17 6.42
N ASN A 90 11.44 25.73 5.40
CA ASN A 90 10.90 24.89 4.32
C ASN A 90 11.51 23.48 4.24
N LEU A 91 12.53 23.17 5.03
CA LEU A 91 13.20 21.86 5.05
C LEU A 91 13.12 21.21 6.44
N ASP A 92 13.22 19.88 6.46
CA ASP A 92 13.39 19.10 7.70
C ASP A 92 14.84 18.59 7.75
N ILE A 93 15.75 19.38 8.33
CA ILE A 93 17.19 19.12 8.30
C ILE A 93 17.57 18.27 9.52
N TRP A 94 18.20 17.13 9.28
CA TRP A 94 18.73 16.23 10.31
C TRP A 94 20.25 16.18 10.23
N ILE A 95 20.91 16.39 11.35
CA ILE A 95 22.37 16.38 11.45
C ILE A 95 22.80 15.38 12.53
N VAL A 96 23.62 14.40 12.17
CA VAL A 96 24.16 13.35 13.06
C VAL A 96 25.69 13.52 13.15
N PRO A 97 26.22 14.28 14.12
CA PRO A 97 27.65 14.61 14.13
C PRO A 97 28.59 13.42 14.28
N MET A 98 28.15 12.38 14.98
CA MET A 98 28.94 11.16 15.19
C MET A 98 28.06 9.91 15.08
N VAL A 99 28.30 9.12 14.04
CA VAL A 99 27.69 7.79 13.90
C VAL A 99 28.43 6.73 14.72
N ASN A 100 29.76 6.87 14.88
CA ASN A 100 30.64 5.92 15.56
C ASN A 100 31.34 6.53 16.81
N PRO A 101 30.61 6.94 17.86
CA PRO A 101 31.24 7.53 19.04
C PRO A 101 32.08 6.49 19.83
N ASP A 102 31.71 5.21 19.80
CA ASP A 102 32.53 4.15 20.43
C ASP A 102 33.91 4.05 19.79
N GLY A 103 33.98 3.96 18.45
CA GLY A 103 35.26 3.89 17.76
C GLY A 103 36.08 5.17 17.95
N HIS A 104 35.43 6.34 17.95
CA HIS A 104 36.10 7.62 18.14
C HIS A 104 36.85 7.70 19.48
N TYR A 105 36.38 7.01 20.53
CA TYR A 105 37.08 6.93 21.81
C TYR A 105 38.53 6.39 21.69
N ILE A 106 38.81 5.52 20.72
CA ILE A 106 40.17 5.00 20.46
C ILE A 106 41.10 6.10 19.94
N THR A 107 40.58 6.97 19.08
CA THR A 107 41.36 8.06 18.48
C THR A 107 41.57 9.19 19.49
N GLU A 108 40.54 9.51 20.28
CA GLU A 108 40.58 10.50 21.36
C GLU A 108 41.61 10.15 22.45
N LEU A 109 41.70 8.87 22.85
CA LEU A 109 42.69 8.40 23.81
C LEU A 109 44.12 8.27 23.22
N GLY A 110 44.30 8.49 21.92
CA GLY A 110 45.58 8.34 21.24
C GLY A 110 46.09 6.88 21.16
N LEU A 111 45.19 5.89 21.29
CA LEU A 111 45.55 4.47 21.23
C LEU A 111 45.86 4.01 19.80
N ASP A 112 45.07 4.49 18.82
CA ASP A 112 45.35 4.36 17.39
C ASP A 112 44.75 5.56 16.66
N SER A 113 45.61 6.44 16.13
CA SER A 113 45.19 7.66 15.45
C SER A 113 44.57 7.43 14.06
N ILE A 114 44.66 6.21 13.51
CA ILE A 114 44.06 5.86 12.21
C ILE A 114 42.93 4.83 12.34
N TRP A 115 42.41 4.66 13.56
CA TRP A 115 41.32 3.73 13.86
C TRP A 115 40.07 4.08 13.06
N ARG A 116 39.51 3.07 12.37
CA ARG A 116 38.38 3.25 11.44
C ARG A 116 37.08 2.64 11.95
N LYS A 117 37.17 1.49 12.61
CA LYS A 117 36.04 0.60 12.90
C LYS A 117 35.27 1.05 14.15
N ASN A 118 34.11 0.46 14.41
CA ASN A 118 33.49 0.54 15.75
C ASN A 118 34.22 -0.40 16.74
N LEU A 119 33.66 -0.63 17.93
CA LEU A 119 34.26 -1.46 18.98
C LEU A 119 33.52 -2.79 19.21
N ARG A 120 33.00 -3.39 18.14
CA ARG A 120 32.46 -4.75 18.21
C ARG A 120 33.54 -5.75 18.63
N ASP A 121 33.31 -6.46 19.73
CA ASP A 121 34.11 -7.64 20.11
C ASP A 121 33.78 -8.80 19.15
N ASN A 122 34.68 -9.08 18.21
CA ASN A 122 34.45 -10.04 17.13
C ASN A 122 34.71 -11.48 17.60
N ASN A 123 35.56 -11.68 18.60
CA ASN A 123 35.91 -13.01 19.13
C ASN A 123 35.19 -13.37 20.45
N ASN A 124 34.40 -12.43 20.99
CA ASN A 124 33.67 -12.54 22.25
C ASN A 124 34.57 -12.83 23.46
N ASN A 125 35.80 -12.33 23.48
CA ASN A 125 36.73 -12.53 24.59
C ASN A 125 36.56 -11.50 25.73
N GLY A 126 35.65 -10.54 25.57
CA GLY A 126 35.33 -9.49 26.53
C GLY A 126 36.28 -8.29 26.50
N ARG A 127 37.28 -8.28 25.61
CA ARG A 127 38.28 -7.21 25.44
C ARG A 127 38.09 -6.56 24.06
N ILE A 128 38.89 -5.51 23.79
CA ILE A 128 38.94 -4.86 22.49
C ILE A 128 40.37 -5.03 21.99
N ASP A 129 40.53 -5.94 21.04
CA ASP A 129 41.79 -6.24 20.38
C ASP A 129 41.90 -5.36 19.12
N LEU A 130 42.74 -4.32 19.16
CA LEU A 130 42.85 -3.35 18.04
C LEU A 130 43.27 -4.01 16.71
N ASP A 131 43.89 -5.17 16.72
CA ASP A 131 44.28 -5.89 15.51
C ASP A 131 43.19 -6.85 14.96
N TYR A 132 42.06 -7.02 15.67
CA TYR A 132 41.03 -7.99 15.33
C TYR A 132 39.58 -7.46 15.42
N ASP A 133 39.29 -6.62 16.41
CA ASP A 133 37.94 -6.20 16.77
C ASP A 133 37.45 -4.98 16.00
N GLY A 134 36.13 -4.82 15.97
CA GLY A 134 35.43 -3.75 15.28
C GLY A 134 34.98 -4.13 13.88
N VAL A 135 34.00 -3.38 13.39
CA VAL A 135 33.42 -3.41 12.04
C VAL A 135 33.53 -2.03 11.40
N ASP A 136 33.86 -2.00 10.10
CA ASP A 136 33.77 -0.78 9.29
C ASP A 136 32.30 -0.47 8.99
N LEU A 137 31.76 0.55 9.66
CA LEU A 137 30.35 0.92 9.53
C LEU A 137 29.97 1.26 8.09
N ASN A 138 30.88 1.87 7.33
CA ASN A 138 30.66 2.20 5.92
C ASN A 138 31.01 1.01 5.00
N ARG A 139 30.94 -0.23 5.50
CA ARG A 139 30.87 -1.48 4.74
C ARG A 139 29.69 -2.35 5.18
N ASN A 140 28.88 -1.89 6.13
CA ASN A 140 27.87 -2.70 6.80
C ASN A 140 26.42 -2.48 6.29
N TYR A 141 26.21 -1.64 5.29
CA TYR A 141 24.86 -1.39 4.73
C TYR A 141 24.39 -2.49 3.75
N ASP A 142 23.07 -2.65 3.60
CA ASP A 142 22.48 -3.66 2.70
C ASP A 142 22.41 -3.20 1.24
N PHE A 143 23.56 -2.94 0.63
CA PHE A 143 23.69 -2.79 -0.81
C PHE A 143 24.96 -3.46 -1.28
N LEU A 144 24.82 -4.57 -2.01
CA LEU A 144 25.95 -5.40 -2.43
C LEU A 144 26.90 -5.76 -1.27
N PHE A 145 26.36 -5.94 -0.06
CA PHE A 145 27.11 -6.19 1.17
C PHE A 145 28.21 -7.24 1.00
N GLU A 146 27.91 -8.36 0.31
CA GLU A 146 28.86 -9.45 0.05
C GLU A 146 30.11 -9.03 -0.76
N ARG A 147 30.04 -7.91 -1.48
CA ARG A 147 31.15 -7.32 -2.24
C ARG A 147 31.83 -6.17 -1.49
N GLY A 148 31.30 -5.75 -0.35
CA GLY A 148 31.83 -4.64 0.45
C GLY A 148 33.05 -5.05 1.27
N GLY A 149 34.16 -4.33 1.12
CA GLY A 149 35.31 -4.49 2.04
C GLY A 149 35.83 -5.93 2.15
N SER A 150 36.09 -6.37 3.37
CA SER A 150 36.65 -7.70 3.67
C SER A 150 35.73 -8.49 4.61
N ASN A 151 35.75 -9.82 4.50
CA ASN A 151 35.13 -10.76 5.43
C ASN A 151 36.06 -11.18 6.59
N GLU A 152 37.29 -10.68 6.64
CA GLU A 152 38.27 -11.01 7.68
C GLU A 152 38.23 -9.96 8.81
N PRO A 153 37.93 -10.33 10.06
CA PRO A 153 37.79 -9.40 11.19
C PRO A 153 38.98 -8.46 11.40
N SER A 154 40.21 -8.97 11.23
CA SER A 154 41.45 -8.19 11.37
C SER A 154 41.65 -7.14 10.27
N ASN A 155 40.87 -7.18 9.19
CA ASN A 155 40.97 -6.19 8.14
C ASN A 155 40.29 -4.88 8.57
N ARG A 156 40.95 -3.74 8.33
CA ARG A 156 40.36 -2.41 8.61
C ARG A 156 39.06 -2.12 7.83
N TYR A 157 38.80 -2.85 6.75
CA TYR A 157 37.58 -2.79 5.94
C TYR A 157 36.63 -3.96 6.23
N TYR A 158 36.75 -4.61 7.39
CA TYR A 158 35.87 -5.71 7.77
C TYR A 158 34.40 -5.25 7.76
N ARG A 159 33.58 -5.89 6.93
CA ARG A 159 32.18 -5.49 6.72
C ARG A 159 31.22 -5.92 7.83
N GLY A 160 31.68 -6.76 8.75
CA GLY A 160 30.82 -7.40 9.75
C GLY A 160 30.20 -8.72 9.25
N PRO A 161 29.44 -9.41 10.11
CA PRO A 161 28.94 -10.76 9.82
C PRO A 161 27.75 -10.80 8.85
N TYR A 162 26.95 -9.75 8.75
CA TYR A 162 25.78 -9.61 7.88
C TYR A 162 25.40 -8.12 7.76
N PRO A 163 24.61 -7.69 6.75
CA PRO A 163 24.25 -6.27 6.62
C PRO A 163 23.42 -5.80 7.82
N PHE A 164 23.66 -4.58 8.29
CA PHE A 164 23.04 -3.98 9.47
C PHE A 164 23.27 -4.76 10.76
N SER A 165 24.40 -5.47 10.87
CA SER A 165 24.80 -6.14 12.11
C SER A 165 25.13 -5.16 13.23
N GLU A 166 25.55 -3.94 12.88
CA GLU A 166 25.97 -2.93 13.83
C GLU A 166 24.81 -2.00 14.23
N PRO A 167 24.59 -1.72 15.53
CA PRO A 167 23.51 -0.84 15.98
C PRO A 167 23.65 0.60 15.46
N GLU A 168 24.86 1.08 15.25
CA GLU A 168 25.15 2.41 14.70
C GLU A 168 24.54 2.59 13.30
N VAL A 169 24.72 1.58 12.45
CA VAL A 169 24.22 1.57 11.07
C VAL A 169 22.70 1.38 11.06
N ARG A 170 22.15 0.61 12.00
CA ARG A 170 20.70 0.49 12.18
C ARG A 170 20.06 1.82 12.57
N ALA A 171 20.70 2.64 13.39
CA ALA A 171 20.18 3.96 13.76
C ALA A 171 19.99 4.86 12.53
N ILE A 172 20.97 4.90 11.63
CA ILE A 172 20.88 5.66 10.37
C ILE A 172 19.83 5.07 9.43
N ARG A 173 19.81 3.73 9.27
CA ARG A 173 18.80 3.02 8.46
C ARG A 173 17.39 3.35 8.92
N ASP A 174 17.12 3.27 10.22
CA ASP A 174 15.79 3.46 10.79
C ASP A 174 15.34 4.93 10.67
N LEU A 175 16.28 5.87 10.84
CA LEU A 175 16.02 7.27 10.57
C LEU A 175 15.68 7.51 9.08
N ALA A 176 16.44 6.90 8.15
CA ALA A 176 16.18 7.02 6.71
C ALA A 176 14.87 6.35 6.28
N LEU A 177 14.48 5.22 6.88
CA LEU A 177 13.18 4.58 6.65
C LEU A 177 12.01 5.48 7.07
N LYS A 178 12.17 6.19 8.20
CA LYS A 178 11.17 7.11 8.74
C LYS A 178 11.07 8.39 7.91
N LYS A 179 12.21 8.98 7.54
CA LYS A 179 12.27 10.32 6.93
C LYS A 179 12.36 10.34 5.41
N LYS A 180 12.80 9.25 4.79
CA LYS A 180 12.93 9.10 3.33
C LYS A 180 13.64 10.30 2.71
N PHE A 181 14.85 10.58 3.20
CA PHE A 181 15.62 11.77 2.84
C PHE A 181 15.74 11.96 1.32
N ILE A 182 15.52 13.19 0.84
CA ILE A 182 15.70 13.51 -0.58
C ILE A 182 17.18 13.68 -0.94
N LEU A 183 17.98 14.09 0.04
CA LEU A 183 19.39 14.43 -0.08
C LEU A 183 20.15 13.97 1.17
N ASN A 184 21.37 13.46 0.99
CA ASN A 184 22.30 13.16 2.07
C ASN A 184 23.72 13.62 1.72
N VAL A 185 24.46 14.11 2.72
CA VAL A 185 25.91 14.28 2.65
C VAL A 185 26.55 13.70 3.91
N SER A 186 27.35 12.65 3.71
CA SER A 186 28.19 12.07 4.74
C SER A 186 29.60 12.66 4.64
N PHE A 187 30.09 13.24 5.73
CA PHE A 187 31.37 13.93 5.80
C PHE A 187 32.49 13.00 6.27
N HIS A 188 33.54 12.93 5.47
CA HIS A 188 34.67 12.01 5.61
C HIS A 188 36.00 12.74 5.43
N SER A 189 37.10 12.04 5.69
CA SER A 189 38.45 12.50 5.33
C SER A 189 39.36 11.31 5.00
N ASP A 190 40.04 11.37 3.86
CA ASP A 190 40.92 10.28 3.42
C ASP A 190 42.35 10.50 3.90
N LYS A 191 43.02 9.43 4.33
CA LYS A 191 44.45 9.45 4.67
C LYS A 191 45.35 9.67 3.46
N ASP A 192 44.89 9.24 2.28
CA ASP A 192 45.61 9.42 1.04
C ASP A 192 45.46 10.89 0.61
N PRO A 193 46.56 11.65 0.57
CA PRO A 193 46.51 13.06 0.21
C PRO A 193 46.04 13.31 -1.23
N HIS A 194 45.94 12.27 -2.07
CA HIS A 194 45.36 12.36 -3.39
C HIS A 194 43.84 12.14 -3.40
N MET A 195 43.24 11.59 -2.34
CA MET A 195 41.83 11.23 -2.26
C MET A 195 40.98 12.21 -1.44
N GLY A 196 41.59 13.21 -0.79
CA GLY A 196 40.90 14.35 -0.19
C GLY A 196 40.39 15.38 -1.19
N GLU A 197 39.52 16.29 -0.73
CA GLU A 197 38.89 17.36 -1.52
C GLU A 197 38.04 16.84 -2.69
N ARG A 198 37.28 15.77 -2.42
CA ARG A 198 36.49 15.03 -3.41
C ARG A 198 35.09 14.75 -2.91
N ILE A 199 34.16 14.67 -3.85
CA ILE A 199 32.75 14.35 -3.57
C ILE A 199 32.36 13.16 -4.41
N TYR A 200 32.13 12.03 -3.73
CA TYR A 200 31.70 10.80 -4.38
C TYR A 200 30.18 10.72 -4.46
N TYR A 201 29.66 10.29 -5.61
CA TYR A 201 28.24 10.08 -5.83
C TYR A 201 27.92 8.68 -6.42
N PRO A 202 26.72 8.12 -6.21
CA PRO A 202 26.32 6.83 -6.76
C PRO A 202 26.17 6.84 -8.28
N TRP A 203 26.48 5.79 -9.00
CA TRP A 203 27.66 4.92 -8.92
C TRP A 203 27.97 4.55 -10.37
N ARG A 204 29.12 3.93 -10.61
CA ARG A 204 29.42 3.21 -11.84
C ARG A 204 29.48 1.71 -11.56
N TRP A 205 28.88 0.92 -12.45
CA TRP A 205 28.98 -0.53 -12.45
C TRP A 205 29.40 -1.01 -13.84
N GLY A 206 30.63 -1.49 -13.98
CA GLY A 206 31.17 -1.89 -15.27
C GLY A 206 31.16 -0.73 -16.28
N ASN A 207 30.41 -0.88 -17.37
CA ASN A 207 30.25 0.15 -18.40
C ASN A 207 28.96 0.98 -18.25
N SER A 208 28.22 0.80 -17.16
CA SER A 208 26.95 1.49 -16.92
C SER A 208 27.01 2.35 -15.66
N PHE A 209 26.17 3.38 -15.60
CA PHE A 209 26.01 4.23 -14.44
C PHE A 209 24.67 3.97 -13.74
N SER A 210 24.50 4.55 -12.56
CA SER A 210 23.22 4.61 -11.86
C SER A 210 22.12 5.23 -12.75
N PRO A 211 20.84 4.83 -12.59
CA PRO A 211 19.74 5.34 -13.43
C PRO A 211 19.60 6.87 -13.45
N ASP A 212 19.84 7.53 -12.31
CA ASP A 212 19.80 8.99 -12.16
C ASP A 212 21.16 9.66 -12.40
N HIS A 213 22.15 8.97 -12.97
CA HIS A 213 23.53 9.45 -13.09
C HIS A 213 23.66 10.89 -13.59
N GLN A 214 22.98 11.23 -14.68
CA GLN A 214 23.08 12.58 -15.25
C GLN A 214 22.50 13.66 -14.32
N HIS A 215 21.50 13.31 -13.51
CA HIS A 215 20.89 14.22 -12.53
C HIS A 215 21.78 14.37 -11.30
N ILE A 216 22.28 13.26 -10.76
CA ILE A 216 23.17 13.25 -9.59
C ILE A 216 24.47 13.98 -9.93
N LYS A 217 25.08 13.67 -11.08
CA LYS A 217 26.33 14.29 -11.53
C LYS A 217 26.19 15.80 -11.64
N ALA A 218 25.10 16.32 -12.23
CA ALA A 218 24.91 17.76 -12.38
C ALA A 218 24.84 18.49 -11.03
N VAL A 219 24.18 17.89 -10.03
CA VAL A 219 24.13 18.41 -8.66
C VAL A 219 25.50 18.32 -8.00
N CYS A 220 26.18 17.18 -8.13
CA CYS A 220 27.50 16.96 -7.53
C CYS A 220 28.59 17.87 -8.11
N ASP A 221 28.62 18.05 -9.43
CA ASP A 221 29.55 18.96 -10.11
C ASP A 221 29.41 20.38 -9.56
N THR A 222 28.18 20.87 -9.43
CA THR A 222 27.94 22.22 -8.92
C THR A 222 28.25 22.32 -7.43
N PHE A 223 27.92 21.28 -6.65
CA PHE A 223 28.29 21.21 -5.23
C PHE A 223 29.80 21.32 -5.05
N ALA A 224 30.57 20.53 -5.80
CA ALA A 224 32.04 20.54 -5.76
C ALA A 224 32.63 21.89 -6.22
N LEU A 225 32.09 22.48 -7.30
CA LEU A 225 32.51 23.79 -7.82
C LEU A 225 32.29 24.96 -6.83
N ASN A 226 31.40 24.80 -5.85
CA ASN A 226 31.16 25.82 -4.82
C ASN A 226 32.10 25.68 -3.61
N ILE A 227 32.98 24.68 -3.58
CA ILE A 227 33.92 24.46 -2.48
C ILE A 227 35.34 24.70 -2.99
N ILE A 228 35.97 25.78 -2.52
CA ILE A 228 37.35 26.12 -2.85
C ILE A 228 38.30 25.14 -2.17
N ASN A 229 39.30 24.63 -2.90
CA ASN A 229 40.31 23.74 -2.32
C ASN A 229 41.31 24.48 -1.40
N ASP A 230 42.04 23.76 -0.54
CA ASP A 230 42.96 24.37 0.44
C ASP A 230 44.15 25.06 -0.20
N ALA A 231 44.59 24.57 -1.36
CA ALA A 231 45.61 25.24 -2.16
C ALA A 231 45.14 26.58 -2.75
N ASN A 232 43.85 26.90 -2.63
CA ASN A 232 43.20 28.11 -3.14
C ASN A 232 43.47 28.36 -4.63
N ASN A 233 43.58 27.29 -5.41
CA ASN A 233 43.90 27.33 -6.84
C ASN A 233 42.87 26.57 -7.69
N GLY A 234 41.80 26.10 -7.06
CA GLY A 234 40.75 25.32 -7.69
C GLY A 234 39.62 25.01 -6.72
N THR A 235 38.83 24.01 -7.07
CA THR A 235 37.67 23.56 -6.29
C THR A 235 37.75 22.06 -6.06
N TYR A 236 36.82 21.52 -5.26
CA TYR A 236 36.72 20.09 -5.06
C TYR A 236 36.38 19.37 -6.37
N LEU A 237 36.67 18.07 -6.41
CA LEU A 237 36.35 17.23 -7.58
C LEU A 237 35.10 16.38 -7.33
N SER A 238 34.19 16.35 -8.30
CA SER A 238 33.06 15.42 -8.32
C SER A 238 33.46 14.10 -9.00
N ILE A 239 33.21 12.97 -8.34
CA ILE A 239 33.64 11.64 -8.82
C ILE A 239 32.51 10.63 -8.61
N TYR A 240 32.28 9.75 -9.59
CA TYR A 240 31.36 8.63 -9.37
C TYR A 240 32.04 7.56 -8.50
N GLY A 241 31.33 7.03 -7.51
CA GLY A 241 31.78 5.86 -6.75
C GLY A 241 31.61 4.55 -7.52
N ASN A 242 32.31 3.50 -7.11
CA ASN A 242 32.13 2.16 -7.67
C ASN A 242 30.94 1.47 -6.99
N ALA A 243 30.04 0.86 -7.76
CA ALA A 243 28.93 0.08 -7.20
C ALA A 243 29.44 -1.15 -6.44
N GLN A 244 30.54 -1.75 -6.90
CA GLN A 244 31.11 -2.96 -6.30
C GLN A 244 31.77 -2.72 -4.95
N GLU A 245 32.02 -1.46 -4.59
CA GLU A 245 32.25 -1.08 -3.20
C GLU A 245 30.90 -1.18 -2.47
N GLY A 246 30.56 -2.41 -2.11
CA GLY A 246 29.34 -2.73 -1.39
C GLY A 246 29.37 -2.22 0.05
N GLY A 247 28.20 -2.17 0.66
CA GLY A 247 28.07 -1.84 2.07
C GLY A 247 28.23 -0.37 2.42
N LEU A 248 28.35 0.52 1.43
CA LEU A 248 28.45 1.96 1.64
C LEU A 248 27.06 2.56 1.93
N GLU A 249 26.99 3.51 2.86
CA GLU A 249 25.77 4.28 3.14
C GLU A 249 25.22 4.95 1.88
N ARG A 250 26.09 5.69 1.19
CA ARG A 250 25.76 6.47 0.00
C ARG A 250 25.03 5.65 -1.06
N ASN A 251 25.52 4.43 -1.32
CA ASN A 251 24.93 3.55 -2.30
C ASN A 251 23.61 2.96 -1.77
N TYR A 252 23.55 2.56 -0.51
CA TYR A 252 22.32 2.06 0.11
C TYR A 252 21.17 3.09 0.07
N LEU A 253 21.43 4.34 0.49
CA LEU A 253 20.41 5.39 0.51
C LEU A 253 19.84 5.66 -0.89
N TYR A 254 20.71 5.74 -1.91
CA TYR A 254 20.25 5.89 -3.29
C TYR A 254 19.51 4.65 -3.80
N TYR A 255 20.04 3.44 -3.59
CA TYR A 255 19.39 2.20 -4.01
C TYR A 255 17.97 2.07 -3.44
N THR A 256 17.83 2.29 -2.13
CA THR A 256 16.60 2.03 -1.38
C THR A 256 15.58 3.16 -1.52
N PHE A 257 16.01 4.42 -1.39
CA PHE A 257 15.09 5.56 -1.31
C PHE A 257 15.14 6.49 -2.52
N GLY A 258 16.19 6.40 -3.33
CA GLY A 258 16.45 7.37 -4.40
C GLY A 258 17.03 8.69 -3.86
N THR A 259 17.51 8.69 -2.61
CA THR A 259 18.23 9.80 -2.01
C THR A 259 19.44 10.15 -2.87
N PHE A 260 19.63 11.43 -3.18
CA PHE A 260 20.90 11.88 -3.73
C PHE A 260 21.88 11.96 -2.57
N ALA A 261 22.61 10.87 -2.35
CA ALA A 261 23.57 10.74 -1.27
C ALA A 261 25.00 11.01 -1.76
N PHE A 262 25.79 11.71 -0.96
CA PHE A 262 27.16 12.09 -1.29
C PHE A 262 28.11 11.71 -0.15
N THR A 263 29.32 11.28 -0.51
CA THR A 263 30.44 11.16 0.44
C THR A 263 31.37 12.33 0.16
N CYS A 264 31.55 13.23 1.12
CA CYS A 264 32.41 14.41 0.97
C CYS A 264 33.72 14.18 1.73
N GLU A 265 34.80 13.92 1.00
CA GLU A 265 36.16 13.83 1.53
C GLU A 265 36.70 15.26 1.69
N MET A 266 36.64 15.79 2.90
CA MET A 266 36.86 17.22 3.18
C MET A 266 38.33 17.63 3.21
N TRP A 267 39.23 16.69 3.50
CA TRP A 267 40.65 17.00 3.72
C TRP A 267 41.57 15.92 3.17
N ARG A 268 42.82 16.32 2.93
CA ARG A 268 43.94 15.47 2.53
C ARG A 268 44.69 15.00 3.79
N GLY A 269 44.17 13.96 4.43
CA GLY A 269 44.64 13.43 5.71
C GLY A 269 43.50 13.30 6.73
N TYR A 270 43.76 12.67 7.88
CA TYR A 270 42.75 12.57 8.96
C TYR A 270 42.64 13.84 9.80
N TYR A 271 43.75 14.57 9.98
CA TYR A 271 43.85 15.69 10.90
C TYR A 271 44.38 16.92 10.14
N PRO A 272 43.53 17.89 9.78
CA PRO A 272 44.00 19.20 9.36
C PRO A 272 44.63 19.95 10.55
N PRO A 273 45.51 20.95 10.29
CA PRO A 273 45.92 21.90 11.33
C PRO A 273 44.69 22.59 11.95
N GLU A 274 44.71 22.83 13.26
CA GLU A 274 43.58 23.40 14.01
C GLU A 274 43.11 24.73 13.41
N GLU A 275 44.06 25.59 13.03
CA GLU A 275 43.81 26.89 12.41
C GLU A 275 43.12 26.80 11.03
N ARG A 276 43.04 25.61 10.43
CA ARG A 276 42.40 25.37 9.13
C ARG A 276 40.97 24.87 9.24
N VAL A 277 40.58 24.28 10.37
CA VAL A 277 39.29 23.59 10.54
C VAL A 277 38.11 24.49 10.18
N ASP A 278 38.04 25.69 10.76
CA ASP A 278 36.96 26.64 10.50
C ASP A 278 36.90 27.09 9.04
N THR A 279 38.07 27.34 8.42
CA THR A 279 38.15 27.76 7.02
C THR A 279 37.72 26.63 6.08
N ILE A 280 38.03 25.37 6.40
CA ILE A 280 37.53 24.21 5.63
C ILE A 280 36.00 24.10 5.78
N CYS A 281 35.49 24.17 7.01
CA CYS A 281 34.05 24.08 7.27
C CYS A 281 33.26 25.21 6.57
N GLU A 282 33.79 26.43 6.55
CA GLU A 282 33.19 27.57 5.85
C GLU A 282 33.08 27.33 4.33
N ARG A 283 34.12 26.80 3.71
CA ARG A 283 34.14 26.48 2.27
C ARG A 283 33.17 25.35 1.94
N VAL A 284 33.13 24.31 2.75
CA VAL A 284 32.17 23.21 2.58
C VAL A 284 30.73 23.67 2.82
N PHE A 285 30.51 24.56 3.80
CA PHE A 285 29.20 25.17 4.06
C PHE A 285 28.66 25.93 2.84
N THR A 286 29.52 26.64 2.11
CA THR A 286 29.14 27.31 0.84
C THR A 286 28.56 26.30 -0.17
N GLY A 287 29.19 25.13 -0.30
CA GLY A 287 28.66 24.04 -1.12
C GLY A 287 27.33 23.47 -0.58
N VAL A 288 27.21 23.32 0.74
CA VAL A 288 25.96 22.85 1.39
C VAL A 288 24.80 23.83 1.15
N GLN A 289 25.05 25.15 1.21
CA GLN A 289 24.03 26.15 0.90
C GLN A 289 23.51 26.02 -0.54
N TYR A 290 24.37 25.67 -1.50
CA TYR A 290 23.92 25.34 -2.86
C TYR A 290 22.95 24.15 -2.85
N LEU A 291 23.27 23.07 -2.13
CA LEU A 291 22.41 21.89 -2.06
C LEU A 291 21.04 22.20 -1.44
N LEU A 292 21.02 22.90 -0.30
CA LEU A 292 19.77 23.30 0.37
C LEU A 292 18.90 24.16 -0.55
N LYS A 293 19.51 25.16 -1.21
CA LYS A 293 18.85 26.00 -2.21
C LYS A 293 18.33 25.18 -3.39
N ARG A 294 19.10 24.20 -3.86
CA ARG A 294 18.74 23.33 -4.98
C ARG A 294 17.49 22.51 -4.70
N ILE A 295 17.25 22.09 -3.45
CA ILE A 295 16.02 21.40 -3.03
C ILE A 295 14.82 22.36 -3.00
N LEU A 296 14.99 23.60 -2.58
CA LEU A 296 13.88 24.57 -2.55
C LEU A 296 13.45 25.09 -3.93
N GLN A 297 14.32 25.00 -4.94
CA GLN A 297 14.07 25.63 -6.24
C GLN A 297 13.52 24.68 -7.31
N SER A 298 13.92 23.40 -7.32
CA SER A 298 13.64 22.53 -8.46
C SER A 298 13.60 21.06 -8.07
N HIS A 299 12.46 20.40 -8.21
CA HIS A 299 12.40 18.93 -8.21
C HIS A 299 11.02 18.52 -8.70
N LEU A 300 10.87 17.23 -9.04
CA LEU A 300 9.55 16.65 -9.17
C LEU A 300 8.85 16.73 -7.81
N ALA A 301 7.61 17.23 -7.77
CA ALA A 301 6.75 17.20 -6.60
C ALA A 301 5.34 16.81 -7.03
N ILE A 302 4.92 15.60 -6.67
CA ILE A 302 3.57 15.12 -7.00
C ILE A 302 2.86 14.57 -5.78
N LYS A 303 1.53 14.66 -5.78
CA LYS A 303 0.64 14.02 -4.81
C LYS A 303 -0.31 13.09 -5.55
N VAL A 304 -0.28 11.79 -5.27
CA VAL A 304 -1.18 10.81 -5.90
C VAL A 304 -2.33 10.52 -4.96
N VAL A 305 -3.55 10.72 -5.46
CA VAL A 305 -4.79 10.50 -4.72
C VAL A 305 -5.79 9.72 -5.56
N GLU A 306 -6.76 9.10 -4.91
CA GLU A 306 -7.92 8.54 -5.59
C GLU A 306 -8.85 9.63 -6.13
N LEU A 307 -9.33 9.48 -7.37
CA LEU A 307 -10.11 10.47 -8.10
C LEU A 307 -11.36 10.99 -7.36
N ASN A 308 -12.05 10.15 -6.59
CA ASN A 308 -13.34 10.52 -5.99
C ASN A 308 -13.26 10.85 -4.49
N THR A 309 -12.35 10.20 -3.76
CA THR A 309 -12.27 10.35 -2.30
C THR A 309 -11.17 11.32 -1.87
N ASN A 310 -10.27 11.69 -2.79
CA ASN A 310 -9.01 12.36 -2.48
C ASN A 310 -8.12 11.61 -1.47
N LYS A 311 -8.42 10.33 -1.18
CA LYS A 311 -7.60 9.49 -0.29
C LYS A 311 -6.20 9.38 -0.88
N PRO A 312 -5.14 9.73 -0.12
CA PRO A 312 -3.78 9.55 -0.58
C PRO A 312 -3.46 8.09 -0.89
N LEU A 313 -2.69 7.87 -1.95
CA LEU A 313 -2.36 6.52 -2.43
C LEU A 313 -0.85 6.29 -2.37
N LYS A 314 -0.43 5.14 -1.86
CA LYS A 314 0.92 4.57 -2.07
C LYS A 314 0.99 3.94 -3.47
N ALA A 315 1.42 4.70 -4.46
CA ALA A 315 1.54 4.32 -5.86
C ALA A 315 3.01 4.36 -6.29
N GLU A 316 3.39 3.47 -7.21
CA GLU A 316 4.70 3.49 -7.83
C GLU A 316 4.80 4.68 -8.80
N VAL A 317 5.91 5.41 -8.75
CA VAL A 317 6.21 6.57 -9.60
C VAL A 317 7.42 6.26 -10.45
N ARG A 318 7.21 6.15 -11.76
CA ARG A 318 8.28 5.93 -12.74
C ARG A 318 8.53 7.20 -13.53
N VAL A 319 9.77 7.68 -13.50
CA VAL A 319 10.29 8.66 -14.46
C VAL A 319 10.93 7.85 -15.58
N LEU A 320 10.28 7.76 -16.74
CA LEU A 320 10.65 6.77 -17.76
C LEU A 320 12.06 6.99 -18.33
N GLU A 321 12.50 8.24 -18.41
CA GLU A 321 13.84 8.62 -18.90
C GLU A 321 14.97 8.25 -17.93
N ALA A 322 14.65 7.99 -16.65
CA ALA A 322 15.58 7.60 -15.60
C ALA A 322 15.08 6.35 -14.86
N TYR A 323 14.35 5.48 -15.56
CA TYR A 323 13.81 4.24 -15.01
C TYR A 323 14.81 3.09 -15.17
N ALA A 324 14.91 2.27 -14.14
CA ALA A 324 15.56 0.98 -14.20
C ALA A 324 14.71 -0.06 -13.46
N PRO A 325 14.82 -1.34 -13.85
CA PRO A 325 13.97 -2.36 -13.27
C PRO A 325 14.39 -2.69 -11.82
N PRO A 326 13.52 -3.38 -11.04
CA PRO A 326 13.70 -3.60 -9.60
C PRO A 326 15.02 -4.29 -9.21
N GLU A 327 15.63 -5.02 -10.14
CA GLU A 327 16.93 -5.68 -9.94
C GLU A 327 18.08 -4.67 -9.84
N THR A 328 17.89 -3.44 -10.35
CA THR A 328 18.91 -2.37 -10.34
C THR A 328 18.68 -1.36 -9.22
N ILE A 329 17.44 -0.92 -9.00
CA ILE A 329 17.04 0.00 -7.93
C ILE A 329 15.65 -0.37 -7.42
N LEU A 330 15.36 -0.16 -6.14
CA LEU A 330 14.02 -0.41 -5.63
C LEU A 330 12.98 0.54 -6.25
N PRO A 331 11.74 0.08 -6.51
CA PRO A 331 10.70 0.96 -7.03
C PRO A 331 10.44 2.15 -6.12
N ARG A 332 10.17 3.31 -6.73
CA ARG A 332 9.87 4.56 -5.99
C ARG A 332 8.38 4.66 -5.76
N TYR A 333 7.98 4.78 -4.51
CA TYR A 333 6.57 4.92 -4.14
C TYR A 333 6.30 6.30 -3.56
N THR A 334 5.08 6.80 -3.78
CA THR A 334 4.54 7.87 -2.96
C THR A 334 4.40 7.44 -1.51
N ASP A 335 4.47 8.41 -0.60
CA ASP A 335 4.21 8.21 0.81
C ASP A 335 2.77 7.69 1.03
N PRO A 336 2.53 6.65 1.85
CA PRO A 336 1.20 6.10 2.07
C PRO A 336 0.24 7.05 2.82
N ILE A 337 0.75 7.97 3.63
CA ILE A 337 -0.08 8.89 4.43
C ILE A 337 -0.40 10.12 3.60
N LEU A 338 0.58 10.68 2.88
CA LEU A 338 0.42 11.92 2.13
C LEU A 338 0.14 11.73 0.64
N GLY A 339 0.44 10.55 0.07
CA GLY A 339 0.43 10.35 -1.37
C GLY A 339 1.56 11.11 -2.08
N ARG A 340 2.52 11.65 -1.33
CA ARG A 340 3.57 12.56 -1.83
C ARG A 340 4.75 11.78 -2.40
N ALA A 341 5.28 12.22 -3.54
CA ALA A 341 6.60 11.83 -4.03
C ALA A 341 7.41 13.05 -4.46
N ARG A 342 8.70 13.03 -4.13
CA ARG A 342 9.68 14.02 -4.56
C ARG A 342 10.87 13.32 -5.21
N ARG A 343 11.42 13.89 -6.28
CA ARG A 343 12.63 13.37 -6.93
C ARG A 343 13.42 14.51 -7.57
N ILE A 344 14.70 14.61 -7.25
CA ILE A 344 15.59 15.61 -7.85
C ILE A 344 15.81 15.21 -9.31
N LEU A 345 15.48 16.12 -10.22
CA LEU A 345 15.67 15.96 -11.66
C LEU A 345 16.31 17.23 -12.22
N LYS A 346 17.04 17.11 -13.32
CA LYS A 346 17.50 18.28 -14.08
C LYS A 346 16.28 19.01 -14.66
N PRO A 347 16.37 20.33 -14.92
CA PRO A 347 15.37 21.01 -15.72
C PRO A 347 15.15 20.31 -17.07
N GLY A 348 13.89 20.17 -17.49
CA GLY A 348 13.51 19.42 -18.68
C GLY A 348 12.10 18.84 -18.60
N ILE A 349 11.68 18.17 -19.67
CA ILE A 349 10.37 17.50 -19.75
C ILE A 349 10.57 16.00 -19.58
N TYR A 350 9.78 15.39 -18.70
CA TYR A 350 9.85 13.98 -18.37
C TYR A 350 8.51 13.30 -18.54
N THR A 351 8.53 12.03 -18.89
CA THR A 351 7.36 11.17 -18.95
C THR A 351 7.22 10.42 -17.63
N ILE A 352 6.13 10.71 -16.92
CA ILE A 352 5.81 10.08 -15.65
C ILE A 352 4.76 9.00 -15.88
N GLU A 353 5.00 7.81 -15.34
CA GLU A 353 4.03 6.73 -15.23
C GLU A 353 3.74 6.43 -13.76
N ILE A 354 2.47 6.45 -13.39
CA ILE A 354 1.98 6.12 -12.05
C ILE A 354 1.25 4.79 -12.11
N LEU A 355 1.67 3.84 -11.27
CA LEU A 355 1.06 2.52 -11.17
C LEU A 355 0.59 2.23 -9.75
N LYS A 356 -0.61 1.68 -9.63
CA LYS A 356 -1.15 1.16 -8.39
C LYS A 356 -2.03 -0.04 -8.72
N GLU A 357 -1.77 -1.18 -8.08
CA GLU A 357 -2.65 -2.33 -8.19
C GLU A 357 -4.08 -1.96 -7.80
N GLY A 358 -5.05 -2.35 -8.63
CA GLY A 358 -6.46 -2.00 -8.51
C GLY A 358 -6.85 -0.64 -9.10
N TYR A 359 -5.95 0.04 -9.82
CA TYR A 359 -6.20 1.34 -10.45
C TYR A 359 -5.72 1.36 -11.90
N TYR A 360 -6.36 2.18 -12.73
CA TYR A 360 -5.88 2.44 -14.08
C TYR A 360 -4.56 3.21 -13.98
N SER A 361 -3.51 2.67 -14.60
CA SER A 361 -2.22 3.35 -14.68
C SER A 361 -2.36 4.67 -15.44
N LYS A 362 -1.64 5.70 -14.99
CA LYS A 362 -1.68 7.02 -15.62
C LYS A 362 -0.30 7.40 -16.12
N ARG A 363 -0.21 7.82 -17.38
CA ARG A 363 1.02 8.30 -18.01
C ARG A 363 0.82 9.73 -18.52
N PHE A 364 1.76 10.63 -18.22
CA PHE A 364 1.70 12.03 -18.60
C PHE A 364 3.09 12.66 -18.64
N SER A 365 3.22 13.81 -19.31
CA SER A 365 4.47 14.59 -19.30
C SER A 365 4.43 15.68 -18.24
N ILE A 366 5.56 15.91 -17.57
CA ILE A 366 5.73 17.01 -16.61
C ILE A 366 7.02 17.78 -16.93
N GLU A 367 6.95 19.09 -16.82
CA GLU A 367 8.10 19.98 -16.94
C GLU A 367 8.70 20.25 -15.56
N ILE A 368 10.02 20.08 -15.45
CA ILE A 368 10.81 20.47 -14.30
C ILE A 368 11.50 21.79 -14.64
N SER A 369 11.17 22.83 -13.89
CA SER A 369 11.74 24.17 -14.03
C SER A 369 12.99 24.33 -13.17
N PRO A 370 13.95 25.19 -13.55
CA PRO A 370 15.13 25.47 -12.74
C PRO A 370 14.86 26.31 -11.48
N PHE A 371 13.76 27.07 -11.43
CA PHE A 371 13.54 28.09 -10.40
C PHE A 371 12.20 27.99 -9.66
N ASN A 372 11.31 27.07 -10.06
CA ASN A 372 10.08 26.82 -9.33
C ASN A 372 9.73 25.33 -9.27
N ILE A 373 9.12 24.94 -8.16
CA ILE A 373 8.55 23.61 -7.96
C ILE A 373 7.07 23.68 -8.30
N LYS A 374 6.65 22.92 -9.31
CA LYS A 374 5.23 22.76 -9.63
C LYS A 374 4.65 21.59 -8.86
N ASP A 375 3.98 21.87 -7.74
CA ASP A 375 3.25 20.83 -7.00
C ASP A 375 2.03 20.36 -7.80
N THR A 376 2.02 19.08 -8.19
CA THR A 376 1.00 18.51 -9.08
C THR A 376 0.24 17.37 -8.40
N THR A 377 -1.07 17.51 -8.25
CA THR A 377 -1.93 16.41 -7.80
C THR A 377 -2.36 15.52 -8.97
N ILE A 378 -2.14 14.22 -8.82
CA ILE A 378 -2.44 13.19 -9.80
C ILE A 378 -3.55 12.29 -9.26
N TYR A 379 -4.69 12.34 -9.94
CA TYR A 379 -5.82 11.48 -9.65
C TYR A 379 -5.71 10.15 -10.38
N LEU A 380 -5.79 9.04 -9.64
CA LEU A 380 -5.94 7.69 -10.18
C LEU A 380 -7.40 7.24 -10.06
N GLU A 381 -7.92 6.67 -11.15
CA GLU A 381 -9.23 6.04 -11.18
C GLU A 381 -9.09 4.56 -10.77
N ARG A 382 -9.92 4.13 -9.83
CA ARG A 382 -9.94 2.74 -9.38
C ARG A 382 -10.52 1.85 -10.48
N MET A 383 -9.90 0.68 -10.72
CA MET A 383 -10.44 -0.31 -11.64
C MET A 383 -11.61 -1.04 -10.99
N PRO A 384 -12.73 -1.22 -11.70
CA PRO A 384 -13.83 -2.06 -11.24
C PRO A 384 -13.41 -3.53 -11.22
N GLY A 385 -14.01 -4.32 -10.33
CA GLY A 385 -13.78 -5.77 -10.26
C GLY A 385 -13.65 -6.34 -8.87
N TRP A 386 -13.43 -7.66 -8.82
CA TRP A 386 -13.30 -8.43 -7.59
C TRP A 386 -11.87 -8.41 -7.03
N ILE A 387 -11.74 -8.05 -5.77
CA ILE A 387 -10.51 -8.05 -4.99
C ILE A 387 -10.67 -9.08 -3.87
N LYS A 388 -9.68 -9.98 -3.72
CA LYS A 388 -9.65 -10.90 -2.57
C LYS A 388 -9.27 -10.12 -1.31
N LYS A 389 -10.02 -10.30 -0.23
CA LYS A 389 -9.73 -9.72 1.09
C LYS A 389 -9.21 -10.80 2.03
N THR A 390 -8.79 -10.42 3.24
CA THR A 390 -8.36 -11.40 4.25
C THR A 390 -9.46 -12.43 4.48
N ASP A 391 -9.10 -13.72 4.38
CA ASP A 391 -10.04 -14.82 4.59
C ASP A 391 -10.53 -14.81 6.04
N VAL A 392 -11.78 -15.22 6.26
CA VAL A 392 -12.35 -15.31 7.61
C VAL A 392 -11.50 -16.27 8.48
N PRO A 393 -11.09 -15.89 9.69
CA PRO A 393 -10.24 -16.70 10.56
C PRO A 393 -11.06 -17.77 11.33
N SER A 394 -11.96 -18.45 10.65
CA SER A 394 -12.80 -19.51 11.23
C SER A 394 -12.27 -20.90 10.88
N LEU A 395 -12.17 -21.79 11.88
CA LEU A 395 -11.87 -23.21 11.66
C LEU A 395 -13.01 -23.90 10.89
N ILE A 396 -14.25 -23.51 11.17
CA ILE A 396 -15.44 -24.00 10.46
C ILE A 396 -15.70 -23.08 9.27
N LYS A 397 -15.66 -23.64 8.07
CA LYS A 397 -15.77 -22.83 6.85
C LYS A 397 -17.18 -22.32 6.59
N VAL A 398 -17.28 -21.16 5.95
CA VAL A 398 -18.55 -20.53 5.56
C VAL A 398 -19.35 -21.47 4.66
N LYS A 399 -20.59 -21.75 5.08
CA LYS A 399 -21.53 -22.61 4.35
C LYS A 399 -22.96 -22.13 4.58
N SER A 400 -23.97 -22.98 4.39
CA SER A 400 -25.38 -22.63 4.55
C SER A 400 -25.64 -21.91 5.87
N GLY A 401 -26.10 -20.66 5.80
CA GLY A 401 -26.24 -19.74 6.94
C GLY A 401 -25.20 -18.63 6.97
N GLY A 402 -24.23 -18.64 6.05
CA GLY A 402 -23.36 -17.50 5.81
C GLY A 402 -24.17 -16.26 5.42
N ALA A 403 -23.93 -15.14 6.09
CA ALA A 403 -24.65 -13.89 5.88
C ALA A 403 -23.74 -12.69 6.23
N LEU A 404 -23.95 -11.56 5.57
CA LEU A 404 -23.13 -10.35 5.71
C LEU A 404 -24.02 -9.12 5.90
N CYS A 405 -23.55 -8.17 6.70
CA CYS A 405 -24.13 -6.83 6.80
C CYS A 405 -23.03 -5.79 7.02
N ALA A 406 -23.02 -4.72 6.23
CA ALA A 406 -22.18 -3.57 6.49
C ALA A 406 -22.84 -2.65 7.52
N LEU A 407 -22.04 -2.10 8.43
CA LEU A 407 -22.41 -1.03 9.34
C LEU A 407 -21.17 -0.15 9.53
N GLU A 408 -21.27 1.10 9.07
CA GLU A 408 -20.15 2.06 9.06
C GLU A 408 -18.91 1.54 8.31
N ASP A 409 -17.76 1.53 8.98
CA ASP A 409 -16.45 1.07 8.51
C ASP A 409 -16.23 -0.45 8.71
N LYS A 410 -17.28 -1.19 9.11
CA LYS A 410 -17.21 -2.60 9.47
C LYS A 410 -18.17 -3.48 8.67
N ILE A 411 -17.77 -4.74 8.49
CA ILE A 411 -18.62 -5.79 7.92
C ILE A 411 -18.83 -6.89 8.97
N TYR A 412 -20.09 -7.11 9.34
CA TYR A 412 -20.49 -8.15 10.28
C TYR A 412 -20.90 -9.42 9.54
N ALA A 413 -20.46 -10.56 10.05
CA ALA A 413 -20.56 -11.83 9.36
C ALA A 413 -21.04 -12.97 10.26
N LEU A 414 -22.01 -13.71 9.74
CA LEU A 414 -22.36 -15.05 10.22
C LEU A 414 -21.66 -16.07 9.32
N ILE A 415 -21.09 -17.11 9.92
CA ILE A 415 -20.44 -18.21 9.18
C ILE A 415 -21.45 -19.26 8.75
N GLY A 416 -22.51 -19.43 9.54
CA GLY A 416 -23.48 -20.51 9.40
C GLY A 416 -22.82 -21.87 9.63
N ASN A 417 -23.20 -22.88 8.85
CA ASN A 417 -22.63 -24.22 8.97
C ASN A 417 -22.77 -24.83 10.39
N ASN A 418 -23.82 -24.47 11.12
CA ASN A 418 -24.10 -24.93 12.48
C ASN A 418 -23.20 -24.33 13.57
N THR A 419 -22.67 -23.12 13.34
CA THR A 419 -21.96 -22.32 14.36
C THR A 419 -22.84 -21.20 14.91
N ASN A 420 -22.39 -20.54 15.98
CA ASN A 420 -23.00 -19.30 16.47
C ASN A 420 -22.07 -18.10 16.37
N ASP A 421 -20.88 -18.24 15.79
CA ASP A 421 -19.90 -17.17 15.75
C ASP A 421 -20.43 -15.96 14.97
N LEU A 422 -20.31 -14.78 15.60
CA LEU A 422 -20.48 -13.48 14.97
C LEU A 422 -19.09 -12.85 14.83
N PHE A 423 -18.68 -12.65 13.58
CA PHE A 423 -17.42 -11.99 13.24
C PHE A 423 -17.66 -10.55 12.81
N CYS A 424 -16.63 -9.72 12.99
CA CYS A 424 -16.54 -8.37 12.49
C CYS A 424 -15.26 -8.24 11.67
N TYR A 425 -15.35 -7.59 10.52
CA TYR A 425 -14.24 -7.25 9.66
C TYR A 425 -14.05 -5.73 9.61
N ASP A 426 -12.82 -5.29 9.84
CA ASP A 426 -12.41 -3.89 9.75
C ASP A 426 -11.88 -3.59 8.34
N ILE A 427 -12.52 -2.62 7.66
CA ILE A 427 -12.28 -2.36 6.23
C ILE A 427 -10.90 -1.75 5.98
N ASP A 428 -10.43 -0.86 6.86
CA ASP A 428 -9.17 -0.14 6.66
C ASP A 428 -7.95 -1.01 6.96
N SER A 429 -8.00 -1.81 8.04
CA SER A 429 -6.91 -2.69 8.45
C SER A 429 -6.89 -4.05 7.74
N ASP A 430 -7.95 -4.39 6.99
CA ASP A 430 -8.13 -5.69 6.34
C ASP A 430 -8.02 -6.88 7.31
N SER A 431 -8.68 -6.74 8.48
CA SER A 431 -8.56 -7.71 9.58
C SER A 431 -9.92 -8.15 10.12
N TRP A 432 -9.95 -9.33 10.73
CA TRP A 432 -11.14 -9.95 11.29
C TRP A 432 -11.01 -10.16 12.80
N GLU A 433 -12.13 -10.03 13.50
CA GLU A 433 -12.27 -10.34 14.93
C GLU A 433 -13.55 -11.16 15.15
N LYS A 434 -13.51 -12.15 16.05
CA LYS A 434 -14.74 -12.78 16.58
C LYS A 434 -15.23 -11.94 17.74
N ILE A 435 -16.37 -11.27 17.56
CA ILE A 435 -16.86 -10.28 18.53
C ILE A 435 -17.89 -10.85 19.52
N SER A 436 -18.64 -11.88 19.14
CA SER A 436 -19.68 -12.49 19.99
C SER A 436 -20.10 -13.86 19.43
N GLU A 437 -21.00 -14.54 20.14
CA GLU A 437 -21.79 -15.66 19.65
C GLU A 437 -23.29 -15.32 19.66
N VAL A 438 -24.02 -15.72 18.62
CA VAL A 438 -25.48 -15.61 18.54
C VAL A 438 -26.10 -16.54 19.60
N PRO A 439 -26.98 -16.05 20.49
CA PRO A 439 -27.57 -16.87 21.55
C PRO A 439 -28.35 -18.10 21.05
N GLU A 440 -28.35 -19.16 21.86
CA GLU A 440 -29.11 -20.39 21.59
C GLU A 440 -30.62 -20.16 21.48
N GLY A 441 -31.13 -19.13 22.14
CA GLY A 441 -32.54 -18.74 22.16
C GLY A 441 -33.50 -19.85 22.61
N VAL A 442 -34.79 -19.62 22.37
CA VAL A 442 -35.85 -20.59 22.70
C VAL A 442 -35.69 -21.90 21.92
N SER A 443 -35.21 -21.84 20.68
CA SER A 443 -35.09 -23.04 19.84
C SER A 443 -33.92 -23.97 20.18
N LYS A 444 -32.95 -23.50 20.98
CA LYS A 444 -31.70 -24.21 21.32
C LYS A 444 -30.95 -24.73 20.09
N LYS A 445 -30.90 -23.92 19.04
CA LYS A 445 -30.29 -24.28 17.75
C LYS A 445 -29.30 -23.22 17.29
N ASN A 446 -28.27 -23.71 16.60
CA ASN A 446 -27.24 -22.87 16.02
C ASN A 446 -27.63 -22.25 14.68
N VAL A 447 -26.88 -21.24 14.26
CA VAL A 447 -27.02 -20.57 12.96
C VAL A 447 -26.76 -21.56 11.81
N LYS A 448 -27.73 -21.66 10.88
CA LYS A 448 -27.64 -22.59 9.74
C LYS A 448 -28.43 -22.06 8.54
N LYS A 449 -28.83 -22.96 7.64
CA LYS A 449 -29.56 -22.66 6.41
C LYS A 449 -30.76 -21.75 6.70
N GLY A 450 -30.77 -20.58 6.07
CA GLY A 450 -31.78 -19.55 6.27
C GLY A 450 -31.43 -18.50 7.31
N ALA A 451 -30.19 -18.42 7.76
CA ALA A 451 -29.76 -17.28 8.52
C ALA A 451 -29.69 -16.01 7.64
N SER A 452 -29.92 -14.87 8.25
CA SER A 452 -29.81 -13.55 7.64
C SER A 452 -29.46 -12.53 8.71
N ILE A 453 -28.77 -11.46 8.31
CA ILE A 453 -28.38 -10.34 9.15
C ILE A 453 -28.66 -9.03 8.39
N CYS A 454 -29.15 -8.02 9.08
CA CYS A 454 -29.33 -6.65 8.55
C CYS A 454 -29.12 -5.62 9.67
N THR A 455 -29.12 -4.33 9.34
CA THR A 455 -28.92 -3.24 10.29
C THR A 455 -29.95 -2.12 10.10
N ASP A 456 -30.32 -1.45 11.19
CA ASP A 456 -31.06 -0.18 11.17
C ASP A 456 -30.13 1.06 11.16
N GLY A 457 -28.81 0.84 11.07
CA GLY A 457 -27.79 1.88 11.19
C GLY A 457 -27.20 1.99 12.59
N ARG A 458 -27.70 1.24 13.58
CA ARG A 458 -27.16 1.18 14.95
C ARG A 458 -27.04 -0.25 15.46
N TYR A 459 -28.10 -1.02 15.33
CA TYR A 459 -28.21 -2.39 15.82
C TYR A 459 -28.16 -3.39 14.67
N LEU A 460 -27.63 -4.58 14.95
CA LEU A 460 -27.72 -5.71 14.04
C LEU A 460 -28.93 -6.56 14.39
N TYR A 461 -29.68 -6.99 13.38
CA TYR A 461 -30.82 -7.88 13.53
C TYR A 461 -30.55 -9.19 12.83
N ILE A 462 -30.77 -10.29 13.54
CA ILE A 462 -30.32 -11.62 13.13
C ILE A 462 -31.45 -12.64 13.26
N ILE A 463 -31.60 -13.45 12.22
CA ILE A 463 -32.36 -14.70 12.26
C ILE A 463 -31.40 -15.87 12.04
N LYS A 464 -31.56 -16.95 12.81
CA LYS A 464 -30.64 -18.10 12.76
C LYS A 464 -30.93 -19.09 11.64
N GLY A 465 -32.11 -19.00 11.03
CA GLY A 465 -32.60 -20.03 10.12
C GLY A 465 -32.78 -21.36 10.84
N ASN A 466 -32.31 -22.47 10.26
CA ASN A 466 -32.32 -23.80 10.90
C ASN A 466 -33.71 -24.29 11.37
N ASN A 467 -34.79 -23.83 10.72
CA ASN A 467 -36.16 -24.10 11.14
C ASN A 467 -36.50 -23.55 12.54
N THR A 468 -35.95 -22.39 12.89
CA THR A 468 -36.22 -21.67 14.15
C THR A 468 -37.18 -20.52 13.90
N ARG A 469 -37.65 -19.90 14.98
CA ARG A 469 -38.44 -18.66 14.99
C ARG A 469 -37.73 -17.57 15.81
N ASP A 470 -36.43 -17.74 16.00
CA ASP A 470 -35.64 -16.87 16.86
C ASP A 470 -35.22 -15.64 16.05
N PHE A 471 -35.51 -14.47 16.60
CA PHE A 471 -35.10 -13.18 16.06
C PHE A 471 -34.35 -12.41 17.14
N PHE A 472 -33.15 -11.94 16.82
CA PHE A 472 -32.29 -11.26 17.78
C PHE A 472 -31.95 -9.86 17.30
N ARG A 473 -31.83 -8.95 18.26
CA ARG A 473 -31.12 -7.68 18.09
C ARG A 473 -29.80 -7.74 18.86
N TYR A 474 -28.73 -7.29 18.25
CA TYR A 474 -27.40 -7.16 18.84
C TYR A 474 -26.94 -5.71 18.84
N ASP A 475 -26.44 -5.26 19.99
CA ASP A 475 -25.80 -3.96 20.17
C ASP A 475 -24.27 -4.11 20.05
N PRO A 476 -23.65 -3.66 18.94
CA PRO A 476 -22.21 -3.77 18.76
C PRO A 476 -21.40 -2.86 19.67
N ILE A 477 -22.00 -1.79 20.23
CA ILE A 477 -21.32 -0.85 21.14
C ILE A 477 -21.26 -1.45 22.54
N ASN A 478 -22.39 -1.99 23.01
CA ASN A 478 -22.50 -2.53 24.37
C ASN A 478 -22.25 -4.05 24.46
N ASN A 479 -22.00 -4.72 23.33
CA ASN A 479 -21.88 -6.17 23.22
C ASN A 479 -23.01 -6.91 23.95
N SER A 480 -24.26 -6.60 23.58
CA SER A 480 -25.45 -7.15 24.26
C SER A 480 -26.51 -7.63 23.28
N TRP A 481 -27.29 -8.62 23.71
CA TRP A 481 -28.30 -9.30 22.90
C TRP A 481 -29.70 -9.09 23.47
N ARG A 482 -30.69 -9.05 22.58
CA ARG A 482 -32.10 -9.13 22.91
C ARG A 482 -32.83 -10.07 21.97
N GLU A 483 -33.64 -10.96 22.51
CA GLU A 483 -34.42 -11.94 21.77
C GLU A 483 -35.88 -11.49 21.63
N TYR A 484 -36.47 -11.79 20.46
CA TYR A 484 -37.88 -11.61 20.15
C TYR A 484 -38.38 -12.87 19.45
N GLU A 485 -39.67 -13.15 19.58
CA GLU A 485 -40.32 -14.28 18.92
C GLU A 485 -41.07 -13.83 17.66
N ILE A 486 -40.74 -14.43 16.52
CA ILE A 486 -41.45 -14.17 15.26
C ILE A 486 -42.64 -15.11 15.09
N ASN A 487 -43.80 -14.54 14.75
CA ASN A 487 -45.07 -15.27 14.70
C ASN A 487 -45.35 -15.93 13.35
N PHE A 488 -44.38 -16.63 12.76
CA PHE A 488 -44.60 -17.39 11.53
C PHE A 488 -45.25 -18.75 11.80
N SER A 489 -46.11 -19.24 10.91
CA SER A 489 -46.73 -20.57 11.01
C SER A 489 -45.70 -21.71 10.87
N LYS A 490 -44.56 -21.46 10.21
CA LYS A 490 -43.45 -22.41 10.04
C LYS A 490 -42.13 -21.85 10.53
N GLY A 491 -41.17 -22.74 10.78
CA GLY A 491 -39.79 -22.35 11.06
C GLY A 491 -39.09 -21.78 9.82
N ILE A 492 -38.13 -20.89 10.05
CA ILE A 492 -37.44 -20.12 9.01
C ILE A 492 -36.38 -20.98 8.29
N ARG A 493 -36.45 -21.06 6.95
CA ARG A 493 -35.43 -21.68 6.08
C ARG A 493 -35.33 -20.96 4.72
N GLY A 494 -34.23 -20.25 4.49
CA GLY A 494 -34.01 -19.50 3.25
C GLY A 494 -34.79 -18.20 3.21
N SER A 495 -34.82 -17.51 4.34
CA SER A 495 -35.31 -16.15 4.53
C SER A 495 -34.30 -15.11 4.04
N SER A 496 -34.75 -13.86 4.06
CA SER A 496 -33.98 -12.65 3.82
C SER A 496 -34.63 -11.51 4.60
N MET A 497 -33.83 -10.55 5.02
CA MET A 497 -34.29 -9.34 5.73
C MET A 497 -33.83 -8.09 4.99
N ALA A 498 -34.65 -7.04 5.05
CA ALA A 498 -34.30 -5.71 4.54
C ALA A 498 -34.91 -4.64 5.45
N PHE A 499 -34.09 -3.66 5.87
CA PHE A 499 -34.54 -2.47 6.58
C PHE A 499 -34.99 -1.41 5.57
N ASP A 500 -36.08 -0.71 5.83
CA ASP A 500 -36.63 0.34 4.96
C ASP A 500 -35.99 1.72 5.16
N GLY A 501 -34.94 1.81 5.97
CA GLY A 501 -34.28 3.08 6.24
C GLY A 501 -35.06 3.99 7.20
N ASP A 502 -36.17 3.53 7.76
CA ASP A 502 -37.03 4.33 8.65
C ASP A 502 -37.46 3.58 9.90
N SER A 503 -38.40 2.63 9.77
CA SER A 503 -39.14 2.07 10.90
C SER A 503 -39.20 0.56 10.91
N PHE A 504 -39.06 -0.09 9.75
CA PHE A 504 -39.42 -1.50 9.60
C PHE A 504 -38.31 -2.35 9.00
N ILE A 505 -38.12 -3.51 9.63
CA ILE A 505 -37.34 -4.61 9.07
C ILE A 505 -38.32 -5.62 8.48
N TYR A 506 -38.32 -5.72 7.16
CA TYR A 506 -39.12 -6.70 6.42
C TYR A 506 -38.43 -8.05 6.42
N ILE A 507 -39.22 -9.12 6.62
CA ILE A 507 -38.72 -10.48 6.78
C ILE A 507 -39.59 -11.43 5.97
N ILE A 508 -38.98 -12.22 5.09
CA ILE A 508 -39.65 -13.34 4.42
C ILE A 508 -39.27 -14.66 5.11
N CYS A 509 -40.23 -15.55 5.39
CA CYS A 509 -39.96 -16.77 6.16
C CYS A 509 -39.16 -17.84 5.37
N GLY A 510 -39.30 -17.87 4.05
CA GLY A 510 -38.75 -18.94 3.22
C GLY A 510 -39.55 -20.25 3.35
N SER A 511 -38.89 -21.42 3.35
CA SER A 511 -39.55 -22.72 3.68
C SER A 511 -40.70 -23.16 2.76
N ASN A 512 -40.74 -22.71 1.50
CA ASN A 512 -41.88 -22.95 0.61
C ASN A 512 -43.21 -22.44 1.22
N ASN A 513 -43.22 -21.30 1.90
CA ASN A 513 -44.43 -20.59 2.34
C ASN A 513 -44.49 -19.18 1.71
N ASN A 514 -45.60 -18.47 1.89
CA ASN A 514 -45.78 -17.09 1.41
C ASN A 514 -45.78 -16.06 2.54
N GLU A 515 -45.39 -16.47 3.76
CA GLU A 515 -45.45 -15.60 4.91
C GLU A 515 -44.32 -14.57 4.89
N TRP A 516 -44.70 -13.33 5.16
CA TRP A 516 -43.78 -12.23 5.38
C TRP A 516 -44.33 -11.34 6.50
N GLN A 517 -43.45 -10.79 7.31
CA GLN A 517 -43.78 -9.92 8.44
C GLN A 517 -42.82 -8.73 8.41
N ARG A 518 -43.18 -7.68 9.14
CA ARG A 518 -42.25 -6.57 9.42
C ARG A 518 -42.09 -6.40 10.92
N PHE A 519 -40.89 -6.09 11.36
CA PHE A 519 -40.58 -5.76 12.73
C PHE A 519 -40.44 -4.25 12.85
N ASN A 520 -41.24 -3.63 13.72
CA ASN A 520 -41.15 -2.21 14.01
C ASN A 520 -40.05 -1.97 15.04
N ILE A 521 -38.99 -1.24 14.68
CA ILE A 521 -37.82 -1.06 15.55
C ILE A 521 -38.10 -0.16 16.77
N TYR A 522 -39.13 0.68 16.71
CA TYR A 522 -39.50 1.59 17.79
C TYR A 522 -40.44 0.94 18.80
N THR A 523 -41.44 0.19 18.32
CA THR A 523 -42.41 -0.49 19.20
C THR A 523 -41.96 -1.89 19.60
N GLU A 524 -40.93 -2.42 18.93
CA GLU A 524 -40.36 -3.76 19.12
C GLU A 524 -41.39 -4.88 18.94
N LYS A 525 -42.32 -4.69 18.00
CA LYS A 525 -43.41 -5.62 17.70
C LYS A 525 -43.38 -6.06 16.24
N PHE A 526 -43.80 -7.32 16.02
CA PHE A 526 -44.06 -7.85 14.69
C PHE A 526 -45.46 -7.46 14.20
N GLU A 527 -45.53 -7.10 12.93
CA GLU A 527 -46.76 -6.81 12.21
C GLU A 527 -46.85 -7.74 10.99
N ILE A 528 -48.07 -8.25 10.75
CA ILE A 528 -48.36 -9.00 9.54
C ILE A 528 -48.41 -8.01 8.38
N CYS A 529 -47.56 -8.23 7.39
CA CYS A 529 -47.70 -7.52 6.13
C CYS A 529 -48.77 -8.25 5.30
N ASN A 530 -49.78 -7.54 4.79
CA ASN A 530 -50.75 -8.07 3.84
C ASN A 530 -50.35 -7.61 2.43
N PRO A 531 -49.53 -8.36 1.67
CA PRO A 531 -49.32 -8.02 0.28
C PRO A 531 -50.56 -8.47 -0.53
N PRO A 532 -50.85 -7.84 -1.66
CA PRO A 532 -51.57 -8.50 -2.73
C PRO A 532 -50.88 -9.85 -2.98
N THR A 533 -51.64 -10.93 -2.97
CA THR A 533 -51.14 -12.28 -3.26
C THR A 533 -50.25 -12.24 -4.50
N LEU A 534 -48.94 -12.45 -4.32
CA LEU A 534 -48.04 -12.68 -5.44
C LEU A 534 -48.66 -13.80 -6.32
N PRO A 535 -48.67 -13.71 -7.65
CA PRO A 535 -49.43 -14.59 -8.55
C PRO A 535 -49.15 -16.12 -8.45
N ALA A 536 -48.21 -16.55 -7.61
CA ALA A 536 -47.83 -17.95 -7.39
C ALA A 536 -47.65 -18.27 -5.88
N GLU A 537 -47.63 -19.54 -5.49
CA GLU A 537 -47.99 -19.97 -4.13
C GLU A 537 -46.88 -20.03 -3.03
N ARG A 538 -45.56 -19.96 -3.33
CA ARG A 538 -44.48 -20.19 -2.29
C ARG A 538 -43.13 -19.45 -2.52
N TRP A 539 -42.42 -19.01 -1.47
CA TRP A 539 -41.01 -18.55 -1.45
C TRP A 539 -40.05 -19.75 -1.35
N ARG A 540 -39.10 -19.89 -2.28
CA ARG A 540 -38.13 -21.00 -2.28
C ARG A 540 -36.72 -20.55 -1.92
N THR A 541 -35.86 -21.49 -1.55
CA THR A 541 -34.44 -21.24 -1.26
C THR A 541 -33.76 -20.49 -2.42
N GLY A 542 -33.08 -19.39 -2.09
CA GLY A 542 -32.46 -18.48 -3.07
C GLY A 542 -33.29 -17.23 -3.36
N SER A 543 -34.49 -17.11 -2.77
CA SER A 543 -35.24 -15.85 -2.80
C SER A 543 -34.64 -14.86 -1.80
N TRP A 544 -34.69 -13.57 -2.12
CA TRP A 544 -34.19 -12.49 -1.27
C TRP A 544 -34.98 -11.20 -1.50
N ILE A 545 -34.93 -10.31 -0.52
CA ILE A 545 -35.46 -8.95 -0.59
C ILE A 545 -34.35 -7.93 -0.36
N VAL A 546 -34.49 -6.76 -0.95
CA VAL A 546 -33.62 -5.60 -0.74
C VAL A 546 -34.47 -4.35 -0.74
N TYR A 547 -34.14 -3.39 0.10
CA TYR A 547 -34.75 -2.07 0.06
C TYR A 547 -33.92 -1.15 -0.84
N ALA A 548 -34.57 -0.49 -1.79
CA ALA A 548 -33.94 0.42 -2.73
C ALA A 548 -34.96 1.48 -3.16
N GLU A 549 -34.54 2.76 -3.22
CA GLU A 549 -35.35 3.88 -3.73
C GLU A 549 -36.80 3.95 -3.19
N SER A 550 -36.99 3.75 -1.89
CA SER A 550 -38.31 3.74 -1.22
C SER A 550 -39.23 2.57 -1.59
N SER A 551 -38.67 1.50 -2.15
CA SER A 551 -39.40 0.28 -2.52
C SER A 551 -38.67 -0.97 -2.01
N ILE A 552 -39.42 -2.03 -1.73
CA ILE A 552 -38.84 -3.36 -1.52
C ILE A 552 -38.77 -4.07 -2.87
N TYR A 553 -37.57 -4.41 -3.30
CA TYR A 553 -37.36 -5.28 -4.45
C TYR A 553 -37.19 -6.72 -3.98
N ALA A 554 -37.88 -7.63 -4.64
CA ALA A 554 -37.91 -9.03 -4.25
C ALA A 554 -37.56 -9.94 -5.43
N LEU A 555 -36.47 -10.69 -5.29
CA LEU A 555 -36.21 -11.84 -6.14
C LEU A 555 -36.86 -13.07 -5.55
N ARG A 556 -37.78 -13.64 -6.31
CA ARG A 556 -38.54 -14.81 -5.94
C ARG A 556 -38.20 -15.98 -6.85
N VAL A 557 -37.77 -17.08 -6.24
CA VAL A 557 -37.49 -18.32 -6.97
C VAL A 557 -38.78 -19.15 -7.12
N GLY A 558 -39.55 -18.90 -8.17
CA GLY A 558 -40.72 -19.68 -8.58
C GLY A 558 -40.33 -21.02 -9.22
N GLY A 559 -41.26 -21.97 -9.40
CA GLY A 559 -40.99 -23.35 -9.86
C GLY A 559 -39.85 -23.51 -10.88
N LYS A 560 -39.93 -22.80 -12.01
CA LYS A 560 -38.91 -22.75 -13.09
C LYS A 560 -38.41 -21.33 -13.43
N THR A 561 -38.73 -20.31 -12.63
CA THR A 561 -38.51 -18.88 -12.93
C THR A 561 -37.72 -18.15 -11.83
N ASN A 562 -37.03 -17.06 -12.19
CA ASN A 562 -36.39 -16.11 -11.28
C ASN A 562 -37.22 -14.81 -11.31
N GLU A 563 -38.37 -14.85 -10.67
CA GLU A 563 -39.34 -13.77 -10.72
C GLU A 563 -38.82 -12.55 -9.97
N PHE A 564 -38.97 -11.35 -10.53
CA PHE A 564 -38.51 -10.12 -9.87
C PHE A 564 -39.64 -9.11 -9.73
N TYR A 565 -39.79 -8.56 -8.52
CA TYR A 565 -40.89 -7.65 -8.21
C TYR A 565 -40.40 -6.40 -7.49
N GLU A 566 -41.05 -5.28 -7.76
CA GLU A 566 -41.00 -4.08 -6.93
C GLU A 566 -42.28 -4.04 -6.08
N ILE A 567 -42.15 -3.82 -4.78
CA ILE A 567 -43.25 -3.69 -3.84
C ILE A 567 -43.21 -2.28 -3.28
N LYS A 568 -44.22 -1.48 -3.61
CA LYS A 568 -44.29 -0.06 -3.26
C LYS A 568 -45.69 0.29 -2.78
N ASN A 569 -45.81 0.84 -1.58
CA ASN A 569 -47.10 1.22 -0.99
C ASN A 569 -48.15 0.10 -1.00
N GLY A 570 -47.70 -1.15 -0.83
CA GLY A 570 -48.58 -2.32 -0.90
C GLY A 570 -48.90 -2.81 -2.31
N GLU A 571 -48.53 -2.10 -3.37
CA GLU A 571 -48.67 -2.59 -4.75
C GLU A 571 -47.51 -3.51 -5.13
N VAL A 572 -47.80 -4.55 -5.90
CA VAL A 572 -46.81 -5.54 -6.39
C VAL A 572 -46.68 -5.38 -7.89
N ILE A 573 -45.53 -4.87 -8.32
CA ILE A 573 -45.23 -4.56 -9.73
C ILE A 573 -44.24 -5.61 -10.24
N ARG A 574 -44.60 -6.36 -11.29
CA ARG A 574 -43.68 -7.30 -11.95
C ARG A 574 -42.61 -6.52 -12.71
N LYS A 575 -41.35 -6.90 -12.51
CA LYS A 575 -40.18 -6.35 -13.19
C LYS A 575 -39.54 -7.39 -14.09
N GLU A 576 -38.52 -6.97 -14.84
CA GLU A 576 -37.72 -7.88 -15.65
C GLU A 576 -37.09 -8.95 -14.76
N ASP A 577 -37.22 -10.22 -15.16
CA ASP A 577 -36.73 -11.36 -14.39
C ASP A 577 -35.21 -11.48 -14.48
N MET A 578 -34.57 -11.92 -13.39
CA MET A 578 -33.13 -12.18 -13.42
C MET A 578 -32.84 -13.36 -14.37
N PRO A 579 -31.95 -13.21 -15.37
CA PRO A 579 -31.77 -14.22 -16.44
C PRO A 579 -31.51 -15.66 -15.94
N LEU A 580 -32.33 -16.60 -16.44
CA LEU A 580 -32.15 -18.04 -16.19
C LEU A 580 -30.93 -18.59 -16.90
N ILE A 581 -30.70 -18.16 -18.14
CA ILE A 581 -29.53 -18.54 -18.92
C ILE A 581 -28.49 -17.46 -18.73
N GLY A 582 -27.38 -17.78 -18.06
CA GLY A 582 -26.21 -16.90 -18.02
C GLY A 582 -25.05 -17.46 -18.83
N SER A 583 -23.81 -17.07 -18.50
CA SER A 583 -22.62 -17.26 -19.34
C SER A 583 -22.38 -18.70 -19.84
N SER A 584 -22.85 -19.70 -19.08
CA SER A 584 -22.71 -21.12 -19.44
C SER A 584 -23.68 -21.63 -20.53
N GLY A 585 -24.64 -20.81 -20.97
CA GLY A 585 -25.68 -21.20 -21.94
C GLY A 585 -26.70 -22.21 -21.42
N LYS A 586 -26.56 -22.69 -20.17
CA LYS A 586 -27.48 -23.63 -19.53
C LYS A 586 -28.51 -22.90 -18.67
N PRO A 587 -29.81 -23.24 -18.76
CA PRO A 587 -30.82 -22.70 -17.86
C PRO A 587 -30.51 -23.09 -16.41
N LYS A 588 -30.23 -22.11 -15.56
CA LYS A 588 -30.04 -22.26 -14.12
C LYS A 588 -30.79 -21.16 -13.38
N LYS A 589 -31.62 -21.54 -12.41
CA LYS A 589 -32.27 -20.59 -11.50
C LYS A 589 -31.40 -20.25 -10.30
N ALA A 590 -31.73 -19.15 -9.64
CA ALA A 590 -31.19 -18.80 -8.33
C ALA A 590 -31.50 -19.89 -7.30
N LYS A 591 -30.56 -20.13 -6.37
CA LYS A 591 -30.70 -21.13 -5.30
C LYS A 591 -29.83 -20.76 -4.11
N GLU A 592 -29.37 -21.75 -3.34
CA GLU A 592 -28.44 -21.56 -2.23
C GLU A 592 -27.23 -20.72 -2.65
N GLY A 593 -26.97 -19.66 -1.90
CA GLY A 593 -25.92 -18.66 -2.18
C GLY A 593 -26.38 -17.48 -3.03
N SER A 594 -27.64 -17.45 -3.46
CA SER A 594 -28.21 -16.24 -4.05
C SER A 594 -28.45 -15.20 -2.96
N ALA A 595 -28.05 -13.96 -3.22
CA ALA A 595 -28.17 -12.83 -2.33
C ALA A 595 -28.26 -11.55 -3.17
N GLY A 596 -28.94 -10.53 -2.66
CA GLY A 596 -29.02 -9.20 -3.28
C GLY A 596 -28.60 -8.11 -2.29
N THR A 597 -28.09 -6.99 -2.82
CA THR A 597 -27.83 -5.76 -2.05
C THR A 597 -28.01 -4.55 -2.94
N TYR A 598 -28.16 -3.37 -2.35
CA TYR A 598 -28.33 -2.10 -3.06
C TYR A 598 -27.08 -1.23 -2.92
N ASP A 599 -26.62 -0.69 -4.04
CA ASP A 599 -25.56 0.32 -4.12
C ASP A 599 -26.21 1.70 -4.15
N TYR A 600 -26.10 2.44 -3.04
CA TYR A 600 -26.71 3.75 -2.88
C TYR A 600 -26.06 4.82 -3.77
N ASN A 601 -24.78 4.67 -4.13
CA ASN A 601 -24.06 5.65 -4.94
C ASN A 601 -24.42 5.54 -6.42
N ASN A 602 -24.48 4.32 -6.96
CA ASN A 602 -24.82 4.09 -8.36
C ASN A 602 -26.30 3.83 -8.61
N LYS A 603 -27.10 3.68 -7.53
CA LYS A 603 -28.54 3.36 -7.56
C LYS A 603 -28.85 2.06 -8.29
N LEU A 604 -28.04 1.02 -8.05
CA LEU A 604 -28.15 -0.28 -8.70
C LEU A 604 -28.38 -1.38 -7.65
N ILE A 605 -29.16 -2.40 -8.01
CA ILE A 605 -29.33 -3.60 -7.20
C ILE A 605 -28.38 -4.67 -7.73
N TYR A 606 -27.45 -5.14 -6.91
CA TYR A 606 -26.53 -6.21 -7.27
C TYR A 606 -27.01 -7.55 -6.74
N ALA A 607 -26.76 -8.62 -7.48
CA ALA A 607 -27.21 -9.95 -7.12
C ALA A 607 -26.19 -11.05 -7.46
N LEU A 608 -25.95 -11.92 -6.48
CA LEU A 608 -25.37 -13.24 -6.67
C LEU A 608 -26.47 -14.20 -7.10
N LYS A 609 -26.21 -15.02 -8.13
CA LYS A 609 -27.15 -16.06 -8.55
C LYS A 609 -27.06 -17.33 -7.71
N GLY A 610 -25.88 -17.65 -7.17
CA GLY A 610 -25.64 -18.86 -6.39
C GLY A 610 -25.81 -20.15 -7.20
N ASN A 611 -26.20 -21.25 -6.56
CA ASN A 611 -26.45 -22.55 -7.24
C ASN A 611 -25.24 -23.12 -8.02
N ASN A 612 -24.03 -23.01 -7.43
CA ASN A 612 -22.79 -23.46 -8.05
C ASN A 612 -22.50 -22.73 -9.37
N THR A 613 -22.62 -21.39 -9.34
CA THR A 613 -22.23 -20.48 -10.42
C THR A 613 -21.35 -19.37 -9.85
N LEU A 614 -20.60 -18.69 -10.72
CA LEU A 614 -19.90 -17.45 -10.38
C LEU A 614 -20.66 -16.23 -10.91
N GLU A 615 -21.89 -16.43 -11.37
CA GLU A 615 -22.62 -15.41 -12.10
C GLU A 615 -23.06 -14.31 -11.13
N PHE A 616 -22.69 -13.09 -11.49
CA PHE A 616 -22.96 -11.87 -10.75
C PHE A 616 -23.65 -10.86 -11.66
N PHE A 617 -24.69 -10.22 -11.17
CA PHE A 617 -25.53 -9.32 -11.96
C PHE A 617 -25.72 -8.00 -11.23
N PHE A 618 -26.08 -6.97 -11.99
CA PHE A 618 -26.87 -5.88 -11.44
C PHE A 618 -28.20 -5.74 -12.17
N TYR A 619 -29.16 -5.15 -11.50
CA TYR A 619 -30.42 -4.65 -12.02
C TYR A 619 -30.44 -3.13 -11.89
N ASN A 620 -30.85 -2.45 -12.95
CA ASN A 620 -31.05 -1.01 -12.97
C ASN A 620 -32.55 -0.70 -12.82
N PRO A 621 -32.99 -0.15 -11.67
CA PRO A 621 -34.38 0.25 -11.45
C PRO A 621 -34.91 1.24 -12.49
N ALA A 622 -34.08 2.17 -12.96
CA ALA A 622 -34.47 3.22 -13.90
C ALA A 622 -34.76 2.67 -15.30
N THR A 623 -34.04 1.64 -15.75
CA THR A 623 -34.23 1.05 -17.09
C THR A 623 -34.98 -0.28 -17.08
N ASN A 624 -35.27 -0.83 -15.89
CA ASN A 624 -35.86 -2.15 -15.70
C ASN A 624 -35.09 -3.27 -16.43
N GLN A 625 -33.75 -3.28 -16.29
CA GLN A 625 -32.89 -4.23 -17.00
C GLN A 625 -31.86 -4.88 -16.06
N TRP A 626 -31.65 -6.18 -16.28
CA TRP A 626 -30.53 -6.94 -15.72
C TRP A 626 -29.33 -6.91 -16.64
N LYS A 627 -28.13 -6.85 -16.04
CA LYS A 627 -26.85 -6.98 -16.75
C LYS A 627 -25.96 -7.98 -16.05
N LEU A 628 -25.42 -8.92 -16.82
CA LEU A 628 -24.38 -9.84 -16.35
C LEU A 628 -23.05 -9.08 -16.23
N LEU A 629 -22.39 -9.24 -15.09
CA LEU A 629 -21.06 -8.70 -14.79
C LEU A 629 -20.00 -9.80 -14.92
N GLU A 630 -18.75 -9.43 -14.65
CA GLU A 630 -17.68 -10.41 -14.52
C GLU A 630 -17.95 -11.37 -13.35
N ASP A 631 -17.58 -12.62 -13.58
CA ASP A 631 -17.77 -13.71 -12.62
C ASP A 631 -17.09 -13.38 -11.27
N VAL A 632 -17.73 -13.77 -10.16
CA VAL A 632 -17.21 -13.58 -8.81
C VAL A 632 -15.84 -14.24 -8.65
N GLY A 633 -14.91 -13.55 -7.99
CA GLY A 633 -13.62 -14.14 -7.63
C GLY A 633 -12.71 -14.41 -8.82
N VAL A 634 -12.82 -13.65 -9.92
CA VAL A 634 -11.87 -13.74 -11.03
C VAL A 634 -10.83 -12.62 -10.96
N PRO A 635 -9.71 -12.79 -10.24
CA PRO A 635 -8.43 -12.33 -10.74
C PRO A 635 -7.88 -13.35 -11.74
N TYR A 636 -7.18 -12.91 -12.77
CA TYR A 636 -6.60 -13.77 -13.82
C TYR A 636 -5.84 -14.99 -13.23
N GLY A 637 -6.37 -16.21 -13.43
CA GLY A 637 -5.55 -17.44 -13.44
C GLY A 637 -5.67 -18.46 -12.29
N VAL A 638 -6.58 -18.33 -11.32
CA VAL A 638 -6.74 -19.32 -10.22
C VAL A 638 -8.08 -20.07 -10.31
N PRO A 639 -8.12 -21.41 -10.22
CA PRO A 639 -9.39 -22.15 -10.16
C PRO A 639 -10.14 -21.84 -8.85
N GLN A 640 -11.39 -21.38 -8.96
CA GLN A 640 -12.20 -20.97 -7.81
C GLN A 640 -13.42 -21.87 -7.55
N LYS A 641 -13.80 -21.98 -6.28
CA LYS A 641 -15.10 -22.58 -5.91
C LYS A 641 -16.22 -21.63 -6.32
N LYS A 642 -17.30 -22.21 -6.85
CA LYS A 642 -18.48 -21.43 -7.27
C LYS A 642 -19.35 -21.07 -6.08
N VAL A 643 -20.09 -19.97 -6.20
CA VAL A 643 -21.02 -19.49 -5.17
C VAL A 643 -22.09 -20.54 -4.90
N ARG A 644 -22.23 -20.94 -3.63
CA ARG A 644 -23.20 -21.96 -3.17
C ARG A 644 -23.71 -21.60 -1.78
N GLY A 645 -24.26 -22.56 -1.01
CA GLY A 645 -24.75 -22.32 0.34
C GLY A 645 -23.72 -21.57 1.19
N GLY A 646 -24.14 -20.44 1.75
CA GLY A 646 -23.27 -19.47 2.46
C GLY A 646 -22.85 -18.27 1.62
N GLY A 647 -23.18 -18.24 0.34
CA GLY A 647 -23.03 -17.05 -0.48
C GLY A 647 -23.89 -15.91 0.07
N ALA A 648 -23.27 -14.75 0.25
CA ALA A 648 -23.88 -13.56 0.85
C ALA A 648 -23.29 -12.32 0.21
N LEU A 649 -24.02 -11.21 0.23
CA LEU A 649 -23.64 -9.95 -0.39
C LEU A 649 -24.12 -8.78 0.48
N THR A 650 -23.29 -7.76 0.67
CA THR A 650 -23.67 -6.51 1.34
C THR A 650 -22.91 -5.32 0.73
N TYR A 651 -23.49 -4.13 0.77
CA TYR A 651 -22.86 -2.90 0.28
C TYR A 651 -22.37 -2.05 1.44
N SER A 652 -21.15 -1.52 1.35
CA SER A 652 -20.60 -0.56 2.31
C SER A 652 -20.46 0.81 1.66
N ASN A 653 -21.11 1.82 2.24
CA ASN A 653 -20.92 3.23 1.88
C ASN A 653 -19.48 3.68 2.13
N PHE A 654 -18.86 3.18 3.21
CA PHE A 654 -17.48 3.51 3.58
C PHE A 654 -16.48 3.00 2.53
N ALA A 655 -16.60 1.74 2.10
CA ALA A 655 -15.74 1.17 1.07
C ALA A 655 -16.13 1.58 -0.37
N GLN A 656 -17.32 2.15 -0.55
CA GLN A 656 -17.98 2.36 -1.85
C GLN A 656 -17.97 1.07 -2.71
N GLY A 657 -18.27 -0.05 -2.08
CA GLY A 657 -18.12 -1.37 -2.70
C GLY A 657 -18.94 -2.46 -2.02
N LEU A 658 -18.99 -3.62 -2.68
CA LEU A 658 -19.81 -4.76 -2.27
C LEU A 658 -18.93 -5.86 -1.68
N PHE A 659 -19.22 -6.27 -0.46
CA PHE A 659 -18.56 -7.40 0.15
C PHE A 659 -19.35 -8.68 -0.08
N ALA A 660 -18.65 -9.78 -0.38
CA ALA A 660 -19.26 -11.05 -0.69
C ALA A 660 -18.57 -12.23 0.00
N PHE A 661 -19.40 -13.17 0.44
CA PHE A 661 -19.00 -14.55 0.62
C PHE A 661 -19.38 -15.35 -0.62
N ILE A 662 -18.51 -16.26 -1.02
CA ILE A 662 -18.87 -17.30 -2.00
C ILE A 662 -19.53 -18.52 -1.32
N GLY A 663 -19.28 -18.70 -0.02
CA GLY A 663 -19.71 -19.88 0.74
C GLY A 663 -19.10 -21.17 0.19
N ASN A 664 -19.89 -22.24 0.06
CA ASN A 664 -19.42 -23.51 -0.52
C ASN A 664 -18.24 -24.15 0.25
N ASN A 665 -18.23 -24.00 1.58
CA ASN A 665 -17.20 -24.52 2.46
C ASN A 665 -15.83 -23.88 2.18
N THR A 666 -15.78 -22.55 2.16
CA THR A 666 -14.56 -21.72 2.08
C THR A 666 -14.61 -20.62 3.13
N ASN A 667 -13.46 -19.99 3.40
CA ASN A 667 -13.37 -18.77 4.21
C ASN A 667 -13.17 -17.53 3.33
N GLU A 668 -13.37 -17.69 2.03
CA GLU A 668 -13.03 -16.66 1.07
C GLU A 668 -13.98 -15.47 1.20
N PHE A 669 -13.36 -14.30 1.30
CA PHE A 669 -14.03 -13.02 1.43
C PHE A 669 -13.55 -12.08 0.33
N TRP A 670 -14.50 -11.41 -0.30
CA TRP A 670 -14.25 -10.66 -1.53
C TRP A 670 -14.88 -9.28 -1.46
N LEU A 671 -14.22 -8.30 -2.07
CA LEU A 671 -14.74 -6.96 -2.31
C LEU A 671 -14.91 -6.76 -3.82
N TYR A 672 -16.11 -6.44 -4.27
CA TYR A 672 -16.36 -5.96 -5.62
C TYR A 672 -16.44 -4.43 -5.63
N LEU A 673 -15.69 -3.83 -6.54
CA LEU A 673 -15.74 -2.40 -6.78
C LEU A 673 -16.62 -2.13 -8.01
N PRO A 674 -17.72 -1.38 -7.85
CA PRO A 674 -18.61 -1.07 -8.94
C PRO A 674 -17.94 -0.14 -9.97
N TYR A 675 -18.42 -0.18 -11.21
CA TYR A 675 -18.05 0.79 -12.24
C TYR A 675 -18.51 2.18 -11.80
N SER A 676 -17.68 3.21 -11.97
CA SER A 676 -18.11 4.59 -11.71
C SER A 676 -19.24 4.99 -12.69
N THR A 677 -20.12 5.90 -12.27
CA THR A 677 -21.18 6.47 -13.12
C THR A 677 -20.61 7.09 -14.40
N PHE A 678 -19.40 7.65 -14.34
CA PHE A 678 -18.66 8.16 -15.50
C PHE A 678 -18.34 7.04 -16.52
N THR A 679 -17.84 5.88 -16.06
CA THR A 679 -17.56 4.73 -16.93
C THR A 679 -18.85 4.11 -17.49
N LEU A 680 -19.94 4.10 -16.72
CA LEU A 680 -21.26 3.64 -17.17
C LEU A 680 -21.81 4.54 -18.29
N ASN A 681 -21.71 5.87 -18.14
CA ASN A 681 -22.12 6.82 -19.16
C ASN A 681 -21.24 6.76 -20.41
N LEU A 682 -19.92 6.61 -20.26
CA LEU A 682 -19.00 6.42 -21.40
C LEU A 682 -19.26 5.12 -22.16
N LYS A 683 -19.62 4.02 -21.47
CA LYS A 683 -20.01 2.75 -22.12
C LYS A 683 -21.40 2.81 -22.75
N ASN A 684 -22.31 3.65 -22.24
CA ASN A 684 -23.62 3.87 -22.84
C ASN A 684 -23.56 4.83 -24.04
N GLN A 685 -22.67 5.82 -24.04
CA GLN A 685 -22.41 6.70 -25.19
C GLN A 685 -21.53 6.04 -26.25
N ASN A 686 -20.62 5.16 -25.84
CA ASN A 686 -19.89 4.28 -26.74
C ASN A 686 -20.46 2.86 -26.66
N LEU A 687 -21.59 2.64 -27.33
CA LEU A 687 -21.79 1.38 -28.04
C LEU A 687 -20.71 1.27 -29.13
N ILE A 688 -19.46 1.06 -28.70
CA ILE A 688 -18.56 0.18 -29.42
C ILE A 688 -19.26 -1.17 -29.29
N THR A 689 -20.16 -1.46 -30.24
CA THR A 689 -20.30 -2.81 -30.80
C THR A 689 -18.94 -3.44 -30.72
N LYS A 690 -18.81 -4.65 -30.14
CA LYS A 690 -17.58 -5.45 -30.19
C LYS A 690 -16.84 -5.06 -31.46
N LYS A 691 -15.84 -4.17 -31.34
CA LYS A 691 -14.98 -3.89 -32.46
C LYS A 691 -14.24 -5.20 -32.52
N GLU A 692 -14.68 -6.04 -33.44
CA GLU A 692 -13.77 -6.90 -34.15
C GLU A 692 -12.51 -6.06 -34.30
N TYR A 693 -11.49 -6.40 -33.51
CA TYR A 693 -10.15 -6.12 -33.95
C TYR A 693 -10.12 -6.82 -35.30
N LYS A 694 -10.31 -6.04 -36.38
CA LYS A 694 -9.84 -6.42 -37.69
C LYS A 694 -8.34 -6.62 -37.47
N ILE A 695 -7.99 -7.85 -37.14
CA ILE A 695 -6.67 -8.38 -37.36
C ILE A 695 -6.46 -8.11 -38.84
N LEU A 696 -5.65 -7.10 -39.15
CA LEU A 696 -5.15 -6.94 -40.50
C LEU A 696 -4.58 -8.31 -40.86
N PRO A 697 -5.09 -8.98 -41.91
CA PRO A 697 -4.61 -10.31 -42.25
C PRO A 697 -3.10 -10.19 -42.41
N LEU A 698 -2.36 -11.07 -41.72
CA LEU A 698 -0.95 -11.27 -41.99
C LEU A 698 -0.80 -11.42 -43.51
N LYS A 699 0.13 -10.67 -44.10
CA LYS A 699 0.43 -10.76 -45.53
C LYS A 699 0.60 -12.24 -45.88
N GLU A 700 0.07 -12.65 -47.02
CA GLU A 700 -0.08 -14.03 -47.52
C GLU A 700 1.18 -14.93 -47.42
N LYS A 701 2.35 -14.41 -47.06
CA LYS A 701 3.61 -15.15 -46.91
C LYS A 701 3.87 -15.75 -45.52
N GLU A 702 3.00 -15.57 -44.53
CA GLU A 702 3.23 -16.11 -43.17
C GLU A 702 2.21 -17.19 -42.72
N ARG A 703 1.33 -17.67 -43.61
CA ARG A 703 0.52 -18.86 -43.35
C ARG A 703 1.37 -20.13 -43.50
N LYS A 704 1.91 -20.65 -42.41
CA LYS A 704 2.23 -22.09 -42.34
C LYS A 704 0.99 -22.82 -41.86
N GLU A 705 0.31 -23.48 -42.79
CA GLU A 705 -0.85 -24.35 -42.50
C GLU A 705 -0.39 -25.55 -41.68
N PHE A 706 -1.14 -25.88 -40.62
CA PHE A 706 -0.97 -27.11 -39.88
C PHE A 706 -2.07 -28.09 -40.31
N ASN A 707 -1.66 -29.18 -40.96
CA ASN A 707 -2.56 -30.26 -41.33
C ASN A 707 -2.79 -31.17 -40.11
N ILE A 708 -4.04 -31.28 -39.65
CA ILE A 708 -4.41 -32.15 -38.52
C ILE A 708 -4.88 -33.49 -39.10
N VAL A 709 -4.10 -34.55 -38.92
CA VAL A 709 -4.57 -35.93 -39.14
C VAL A 709 -4.63 -36.64 -37.79
N GLY A 710 -5.83 -36.74 -37.20
CA GLY A 710 -6.10 -37.50 -35.97
C GLY A 710 -5.69 -36.81 -34.65
N ARG A 711 -5.45 -37.62 -33.60
CA ARG A 711 -5.22 -37.18 -32.19
C ARG A 711 -3.74 -37.03 -31.77
N ARG A 712 -2.78 -37.00 -32.69
CA ARG A 712 -1.36 -36.74 -32.37
C ARG A 712 -0.81 -35.62 -33.25
N ILE A 713 -0.17 -34.63 -32.61
CA ILE A 713 0.57 -33.55 -33.27
C ILE A 713 2.04 -33.98 -33.34
N VAL A 714 2.63 -33.99 -34.54
CA VAL A 714 4.07 -34.22 -34.74
C VAL A 714 4.78 -32.86 -34.72
N PHE A 715 5.73 -32.68 -33.79
CA PHE A 715 6.41 -31.41 -33.53
C PHE A 715 7.76 -31.39 -34.22
N GLN A 716 8.05 -30.36 -35.03
CA GLN A 716 9.44 -30.11 -35.47
C GLN A 716 9.98 -28.70 -35.22
N HIS A 717 9.17 -27.64 -35.00
CA HIS A 717 9.73 -26.30 -34.82
C HIS A 717 8.88 -25.37 -33.92
N LEU A 718 8.82 -25.61 -32.61
CA LEU A 718 8.27 -24.64 -31.65
C LEU A 718 9.34 -24.20 -30.65
N LYS A 719 9.34 -22.90 -30.31
CA LYS A 719 10.12 -22.33 -29.20
C LYS A 719 9.25 -22.33 -27.94
N SER A 720 9.86 -22.24 -26.76
CA SER A 720 9.11 -22.01 -25.52
C SER A 720 8.29 -20.73 -25.63
N GLY A 721 6.98 -20.82 -25.35
CA GLY A 721 6.06 -19.71 -25.62
C GLY A 721 4.60 -20.05 -25.40
N VAL A 722 3.75 -19.03 -25.52
CA VAL A 722 2.29 -19.13 -25.40
C VAL A 722 1.68 -19.19 -26.80
N TYR A 723 0.91 -20.24 -27.06
CA TYR A 723 0.22 -20.45 -28.32
C TYR A 723 -1.29 -20.57 -28.10
N PHE A 724 -2.07 -20.35 -29.16
CA PHE A 724 -3.53 -20.49 -29.15
C PHE A 724 -3.95 -21.49 -30.22
N SER A 725 -4.84 -22.43 -29.86
CA SER A 725 -5.46 -23.31 -30.84
C SER A 725 -6.44 -22.53 -31.75
N PRO A 726 -6.83 -23.10 -32.90
CA PRO A 726 -7.90 -22.52 -33.74
C PRO A 726 -9.25 -22.35 -33.01
N SER A 727 -9.47 -23.09 -31.91
CA SER A 727 -10.63 -22.95 -31.02
C SER A 727 -10.43 -21.96 -29.85
N GLY A 728 -9.33 -21.19 -29.88
CA GLY A 728 -9.03 -20.15 -28.88
C GLY A 728 -8.52 -20.66 -27.53
N LYS A 729 -8.22 -21.96 -27.40
CA LYS A 729 -7.63 -22.50 -26.16
C LYS A 729 -6.14 -22.16 -26.09
N LYS A 730 -5.74 -21.56 -24.98
CA LYS A 730 -4.34 -21.28 -24.64
C LYS A 730 -3.59 -22.60 -24.39
N VAL A 731 -2.47 -22.79 -25.07
CA VAL A 731 -1.55 -23.90 -24.87
C VAL A 731 -0.18 -23.30 -24.55
N ILE A 732 0.40 -23.69 -23.42
CA ILE A 732 1.71 -23.22 -22.98
C ILE A 732 2.69 -24.36 -23.26
N ILE A 733 3.69 -24.09 -24.09
CA ILE A 733 4.76 -25.04 -24.36
C ILE A 733 6.01 -24.55 -23.63
N LYS A 734 6.46 -25.35 -22.65
CA LYS A 734 7.77 -25.20 -22.00
C LYS A 734 8.62 -26.38 -22.44
N LEU A 735 9.64 -26.11 -23.25
CA LEU A 735 10.69 -27.08 -23.49
C LEU A 735 11.72 -26.96 -22.35
N PRO A 736 12.26 -28.08 -21.84
CA PRO A 736 13.45 -28.02 -20.98
C PRO A 736 14.58 -27.37 -21.78
N ASN A 737 15.36 -26.50 -21.13
CA ASN A 737 16.59 -25.97 -21.72
C ASN A 737 17.61 -27.08 -21.97
#